data_AF-A0A096PB81-F1
#
_entry.id   AF-A0A096PB81-F1
#
_cell.length_a   1.000
_cell.length_b   1.000
_cell.length_c   1.000
_cell.angle_alpha   90.00
_cell.angle_beta   90.00
_cell.angle_gamma   90.00
#
_symmetry.space_group_name_H-M   'P 1'
#
loop_
_entity.id
_entity.type
_entity.pdbx_description
1 polymer ?
#
loop_
_entity_poly.entity_id
_entity_poly.type
_entity_poly.pdbx_seq_one_letter_code
_entity_poly.pdbx_strand_id
1 'polypeptide(L)'
;MPASDDLTRAIARALNDAQISLATHKRGAKTLSVVRSSDPERFLPTFCNAVLPVLLEYKRELCTERVVRFIVSFCAWREPGCEEDADDFNEAFLGFLLNLHTAKDKAIRFRACQIVAGVLNGLGADAEVSDDLYERMTDVMLERIRDKMPAVRAQAARALSRLQDGGESQDFSQDEITQAFVELLGSEKNKEVRKAILGSLAISDCTVPCVIERTRDVAEDVRRIAFLALTSKVPVESVSIAHRALVLKRGLNDRAPVVRSASVEMLKRWIDAFEGDVIKFLAALDVETNEPEAELAMKELIAIGRVKPMEVCKDADLVARALKRDLQTQGLMSPEEGLFWRVVLTHLAEASAAKGADSAQAVGQAREIAVAEVGEMIEAMEAAMPPTATDLLAIVTAHATSDEGKFVARQLLPLLKCVDLNDGAIRRGAINLVTEQLRIEPIVSTHGSSYACGGDGKWETSLVEFARLVANDSTEFAGLVLDAADSLQMCGTAESLTQALYIAGSLLERTTKRLPSVAAEAVMDSLIRPAVTHSTTAVRRESMRVLGLLVASQGVISPEAVVILRTALSADAAPVRCMAARALGDAALIHGPAALDQHRVLADPDDADATESQINASLPLELALMKCLDEEGKPFEFKSDALDLEDVDVEDVDATKAAAAIEAEESVGTVAAESLCKIVLRRGEGAFEAAAAVISRLLGSYFAADAQRRPRLAQCLAVFFPALASGPEDRRRLLADCALPALRAAAKIKGLSRVAALLVQLLTASEEPTSGGAELALALANESLALSTKQTPSGAQATLAKAYINGVARVLSLVPVKSARLETDAAEQVELNETLTKAWHAAVLAAERVKEKSAAKDLAAAAERLRSHCLAAPKGTPQAEDDGIVVPTDSDDLSTQLDDDVRAAVMEHAIELANGNEVPFAGSKVKPAKEPKAPAVPTRESRSRASKTAATDKLKDDDLKKPLPKMTPERKRSSRRGALQDMN
;
A
#
# COMPACT_ATOMS: atom_id res chain seq x y z
N MET A 1 66.48 -22.26 -12.31
CA MET A 1 65.47 -21.60 -13.17
C MET A 1 64.38 -22.52 -13.77
N PRO A 2 64.29 -23.86 -13.57
CA PRO A 2 63.15 -24.64 -14.12
C PRO A 2 61.89 -24.70 -13.22
N ALA A 3 62.01 -24.54 -11.90
CA ALA A 3 60.87 -24.70 -10.97
C ALA A 3 59.79 -23.58 -11.06
N SER A 4 60.16 -22.36 -11.49
CA SER A 4 59.23 -21.21 -11.55
C SER A 4 58.19 -21.33 -12.67
N ASP A 5 58.55 -21.99 -13.78
CA ASP A 5 57.65 -22.17 -14.93
C ASP A 5 56.62 -23.26 -14.68
N ASP A 6 56.93 -24.25 -13.83
CA ASP A 6 56.03 -25.34 -13.48
C ASP A 6 54.91 -24.87 -12.53
N LEU A 7 55.25 -24.05 -11.53
CA LEU A 7 54.27 -23.42 -10.61
C LEU A 7 53.27 -22.53 -11.36
N THR A 8 53.78 -21.64 -12.21
CA THR A 8 52.95 -20.74 -13.03
C THR A 8 52.01 -21.53 -13.94
N ARG A 9 52.51 -22.59 -14.59
CA ARG A 9 51.69 -23.48 -15.44
C ARG A 9 50.65 -24.24 -14.65
N ALA A 10 50.95 -24.69 -13.43
CA ALA A 10 50.00 -25.40 -12.57
C ALA A 10 48.82 -24.50 -12.17
N ILE A 11 49.09 -23.28 -11.70
CA ILE A 11 48.06 -22.29 -11.34
C ILE A 11 47.22 -21.91 -12.56
N ALA A 12 47.86 -21.58 -13.68
CA ALA A 12 47.16 -21.20 -14.91
C ALA A 12 46.26 -22.33 -15.45
N ARG A 13 46.72 -23.59 -15.40
CA ARG A 13 45.90 -24.75 -15.79
C ARG A 13 44.68 -24.90 -14.88
N ALA A 14 44.86 -24.82 -13.57
CA ALA A 14 43.76 -24.96 -12.62
C ALA A 14 42.68 -23.87 -12.82
N LEU A 15 43.08 -22.61 -13.00
CA LEU A 15 42.15 -21.51 -13.28
C LEU A 15 41.46 -21.68 -14.64
N ASN A 16 42.20 -22.10 -15.67
CA ASN A 16 41.63 -22.34 -16.99
C ASN A 16 40.64 -23.52 -17.00
N ASP A 17 40.91 -24.59 -16.28
CA ASP A 17 40.00 -25.73 -16.16
C ASP A 17 38.74 -25.36 -15.36
N ALA A 18 38.88 -24.51 -14.34
CA ALA A 18 37.77 -24.01 -13.54
C ALA A 18 36.78 -23.16 -14.36
N GLN A 19 37.26 -22.38 -15.33
CA GLN A 19 36.39 -21.56 -16.19
C GLN A 19 35.42 -22.43 -17.02
N ILE A 20 35.85 -23.66 -17.38
CA ILE A 20 35.10 -24.56 -18.27
C ILE A 20 34.01 -25.32 -17.51
N SER A 21 34.27 -25.80 -16.28
CA SER A 21 33.33 -26.66 -15.55
C SER A 21 33.53 -26.64 -14.04
N LEU A 22 32.42 -26.67 -13.28
CA LEU A 22 32.45 -26.82 -11.82
C LEU A 22 33.02 -28.18 -11.37
N ALA A 23 33.01 -29.20 -12.24
CA ALA A 23 33.50 -30.54 -11.91
C ALA A 23 35.01 -30.60 -11.67
N THR A 24 35.78 -29.64 -12.21
CA THR A 24 37.24 -29.58 -12.05
C THR A 24 37.64 -28.92 -10.72
N HIS A 25 36.74 -28.20 -10.05
CA HIS A 25 37.06 -27.40 -8.87
C HIS A 25 37.69 -28.22 -7.74
N LYS A 26 37.08 -29.36 -7.38
CA LYS A 26 37.58 -30.23 -6.30
C LYS A 26 39.00 -30.74 -6.59
N ARG A 27 39.24 -31.19 -7.82
CA ARG A 27 40.55 -31.68 -8.25
C ARG A 27 41.58 -30.55 -8.28
N GLY A 28 41.21 -29.39 -8.83
CA GLY A 28 42.06 -28.21 -8.88
C GLY A 28 42.45 -27.73 -7.49
N ALA A 29 41.50 -27.64 -6.56
CA ALA A 29 41.76 -27.21 -5.18
C ALA A 29 42.73 -28.14 -4.46
N LYS A 30 42.54 -29.46 -4.61
CA LYS A 30 43.48 -30.46 -4.07
C LYS A 30 44.89 -30.30 -4.66
N THR A 31 45.00 -30.18 -5.99
CA THR A 31 46.30 -29.99 -6.66
C THR A 31 46.98 -28.72 -6.19
N LEU A 32 46.26 -27.59 -6.15
CA LEU A 32 46.82 -26.32 -5.71
C LEU A 32 47.18 -26.32 -4.22
N SER A 33 46.49 -27.09 -3.38
CA SER A 33 46.82 -27.20 -1.95
C SER A 33 48.18 -27.86 -1.75
N VAL A 34 48.45 -28.96 -2.47
CA VAL A 34 49.76 -29.63 -2.43
C VAL A 34 50.87 -28.72 -2.96
N VAL A 35 50.61 -27.99 -4.05
CA VAL A 35 51.58 -27.06 -4.65
C VAL A 35 51.86 -25.87 -3.72
N ARG A 36 50.83 -25.34 -3.06
CA ARG A 36 50.93 -24.26 -2.06
C ARG A 36 51.79 -24.68 -0.87
N SER A 37 51.54 -25.83 -0.27
CA SER A 37 52.34 -26.35 0.85
C SER A 37 53.78 -26.73 0.46
N SER A 38 54.05 -26.97 -0.83
CA SER A 38 55.39 -27.28 -1.30
C SER A 38 56.28 -26.04 -1.50
N ASP A 39 55.71 -24.89 -1.86
CA ASP A 39 56.43 -23.63 -2.09
C ASP A 39 55.57 -22.40 -1.70
N PRO A 40 55.29 -22.17 -0.40
CA PRO A 40 54.35 -21.13 0.03
C PRO A 40 54.78 -19.71 -0.37
N GLU A 41 56.07 -19.39 -0.25
CA GLU A 41 56.62 -18.05 -0.50
C GLU A 41 56.41 -17.59 -1.94
N ARG A 42 56.60 -18.49 -2.92
CA ARG A 42 56.40 -18.16 -4.34
C ARG A 42 54.97 -18.37 -4.81
N PHE A 43 54.22 -19.23 -4.14
CA PHE A 43 52.85 -19.53 -4.53
C PHE A 43 51.97 -18.28 -4.50
N LEU A 44 51.96 -17.53 -3.38
CA LEU A 44 51.06 -16.40 -3.22
C LEU A 44 51.27 -15.30 -4.28
N PRO A 45 52.48 -14.75 -4.51
CA PRO A 45 52.68 -13.75 -5.57
C PRO A 45 52.28 -14.27 -6.96
N THR A 46 52.58 -15.54 -7.26
CA THR A 46 52.24 -16.16 -8.55
C THR A 46 50.72 -16.31 -8.71
N PHE A 47 50.02 -16.70 -7.64
CA PHE A 47 48.57 -16.83 -7.62
C PHE A 47 47.88 -15.48 -7.76
N CYS A 48 48.30 -14.47 -6.99
CA CYS A 48 47.78 -13.11 -7.08
C CYS A 48 47.91 -12.54 -8.50
N ASN A 49 49.07 -12.71 -9.14
CA ASN A 49 49.29 -12.29 -10.53
C ASN A 49 48.35 -13.00 -11.51
N ALA A 50 48.09 -14.29 -11.31
CA ALA A 50 47.17 -15.07 -12.15
C ALA A 50 45.69 -14.66 -11.97
N VAL A 51 45.33 -14.09 -10.82
CA VAL A 51 43.97 -13.62 -10.51
C VAL A 51 43.69 -12.22 -11.06
N LEU A 52 44.70 -11.39 -11.33
CA LEU A 52 44.52 -10.01 -11.82
C LEU A 52 43.57 -9.86 -13.02
N PRO A 53 43.61 -10.72 -14.07
CA PRO A 53 42.67 -10.63 -15.19
C PRO A 53 41.21 -10.82 -14.77
N VAL A 54 40.96 -11.67 -13.76
CA VAL A 54 39.62 -11.91 -13.20
C VAL A 54 39.10 -10.66 -12.51
N LEU A 55 39.98 -9.90 -11.84
CA LEU A 55 39.62 -8.66 -11.12
C LEU A 55 39.21 -7.52 -12.06
N LEU A 56 39.67 -7.53 -13.31
CA LEU A 56 39.33 -6.52 -14.32
C LEU A 56 37.97 -6.76 -14.98
N GLU A 57 37.39 -7.95 -14.84
CA GLU A 57 36.15 -8.31 -15.52
C GLU A 57 34.92 -7.92 -14.69
N TYR A 58 34.30 -6.79 -15.00
CA TYR A 58 33.09 -6.32 -14.31
C TYR A 58 31.83 -7.12 -14.67
N LYS A 59 31.74 -7.65 -15.91
CA LYS A 59 30.55 -8.39 -16.33
C LYS A 59 30.51 -9.75 -15.65
N ARG A 60 29.30 -10.19 -15.29
CA ARG A 60 29.07 -11.49 -14.65
C ARG A 60 28.98 -12.60 -15.69
N GLU A 61 30.03 -12.73 -16.50
CA GLU A 61 30.17 -13.83 -17.46
C GLU A 61 30.32 -15.16 -16.72
N LEU A 62 29.69 -16.22 -17.26
CA LEU A 62 29.64 -17.53 -16.59
C LEU A 62 31.05 -18.08 -16.30
N CYS A 63 31.98 -17.95 -17.25
CA CYS A 63 33.36 -18.43 -17.10
C CYS A 63 34.06 -17.72 -15.94
N THR A 64 33.94 -16.39 -15.85
CA THR A 64 34.54 -15.59 -14.78
C THR A 64 33.92 -15.91 -13.42
N GLU A 65 32.60 -16.04 -13.34
CA GLU A 65 31.93 -16.40 -12.07
C GLU A 65 32.34 -17.81 -11.59
N ARG A 66 32.62 -18.75 -12.50
CA ARG A 66 33.15 -20.07 -12.14
C ARG A 66 34.57 -19.96 -11.58
N VAL A 67 35.44 -19.17 -12.18
CA VAL A 67 36.79 -18.94 -11.65
C VAL A 67 36.73 -18.28 -10.27
N VAL A 68 35.87 -17.28 -10.06
CA VAL A 68 35.65 -16.67 -8.74
C VAL A 68 35.18 -17.72 -7.72
N ARG A 69 34.20 -18.56 -8.07
CA ARG A 69 33.75 -19.67 -7.20
C ARG A 69 34.86 -20.68 -6.92
N PHE A 70 35.74 -20.94 -7.89
CA PHE A 70 36.90 -21.81 -7.68
C PHE A 70 37.88 -21.22 -6.69
N ILE A 71 38.23 -19.93 -6.84
CA ILE A 71 39.11 -19.21 -5.89
C ILE A 71 38.54 -19.32 -4.47
N VAL A 72 37.25 -19.03 -4.30
CA VAL A 72 36.56 -19.17 -3.01
C VAL A 72 36.62 -20.62 -2.50
N SER A 73 36.31 -21.60 -3.35
CA SER A 73 36.34 -23.02 -2.98
C SER A 73 37.74 -23.51 -2.60
N PHE A 74 38.77 -22.95 -3.23
CA PHE A 74 40.17 -23.26 -2.95
C PHE A 74 40.61 -22.66 -1.60
N CYS A 75 40.27 -21.39 -1.33
CA CYS A 75 40.51 -20.77 -0.02
C CYS A 75 39.79 -21.50 1.12
N ALA A 76 38.58 -22.00 0.87
CA ALA A 76 37.81 -22.81 1.82
C ALA A 76 38.26 -24.29 1.90
N TRP A 77 39.16 -24.74 1.02
CA TRP A 77 39.62 -26.12 1.00
C TRP A 77 40.52 -26.42 2.20
N ARG A 78 40.27 -27.53 2.89
CA ARG A 78 41.08 -28.01 4.02
C ARG A 78 41.61 -29.40 3.69
N GLU A 79 42.85 -29.46 3.17
CA GLU A 79 43.55 -30.73 2.95
C GLU A 79 44.21 -31.15 4.28
N PRO A 80 44.00 -32.40 4.75
CA PRO A 80 44.57 -32.87 6.01
C PRO A 80 46.09 -32.72 6.07
N GLY A 81 46.62 -32.09 7.12
CA GLY A 81 48.04 -31.84 7.33
C GLY A 81 48.59 -30.61 6.61
N CYS A 82 47.74 -29.79 6.01
CA CYS A 82 48.09 -28.53 5.32
C CYS A 82 47.20 -27.36 5.77
N GLU A 83 46.59 -27.47 6.96
CA GLU A 83 45.63 -26.50 7.50
C GLU A 83 46.30 -25.17 7.86
N GLU A 84 47.40 -25.18 8.61
CA GLU A 84 48.15 -23.97 9.00
C GLU A 84 48.58 -23.17 7.76
N ASP A 85 49.20 -23.84 6.79
CA ASP A 85 49.60 -23.19 5.54
C ASP A 85 48.39 -22.54 4.82
N ALA A 86 47.19 -23.15 4.94
CA ALA A 86 45.98 -22.67 4.27
C ALA A 86 45.47 -21.37 4.91
N ASP A 87 45.55 -21.30 6.24
CA ASP A 87 45.15 -20.13 7.01
C ASP A 87 46.13 -18.97 6.78
N ASP A 88 47.45 -19.24 6.79
CA ASP A 88 48.50 -18.26 6.43
C ASP A 88 48.27 -17.69 5.02
N PHE A 89 47.95 -18.56 4.06
CA PHE A 89 47.65 -18.13 2.69
C PHE A 89 46.38 -17.29 2.63
N ASN A 90 45.32 -17.68 3.33
CA ASN A 90 44.06 -16.95 3.33
C ASN A 90 44.22 -15.56 3.94
N GLU A 91 44.94 -15.43 5.06
CA GLU A 91 45.26 -14.14 5.67
C GLU A 91 46.03 -13.23 4.70
N ALA A 92 47.07 -13.75 4.08
CA ALA A 92 47.88 -12.97 3.13
C ALA A 92 47.11 -12.63 1.83
N PHE A 93 46.29 -13.54 1.32
CA PHE A 93 45.48 -13.33 0.11
C PHE A 93 44.33 -12.35 0.36
N LEU A 94 43.65 -12.43 1.50
CA LEU A 94 42.65 -11.44 1.91
C LEU A 94 43.32 -10.07 2.08
N GLY A 95 44.49 -10.00 2.73
CA GLY A 95 45.29 -8.77 2.83
C GLY A 95 45.62 -8.16 1.48
N PHE A 96 46.01 -8.99 0.48
CA PHE A 96 46.21 -8.55 -0.90
C PHE A 96 44.94 -7.95 -1.51
N LEU A 97 43.78 -8.59 -1.37
CA LEU A 97 42.51 -8.09 -1.91
C LEU A 97 42.07 -6.80 -1.22
N LEU A 98 42.26 -6.68 0.10
CA LEU A 98 41.94 -5.48 0.87
C LEU A 98 42.75 -4.29 0.39
N ASN A 99 44.03 -4.47 -0.01
CA ASN A 99 44.83 -3.39 -0.61
C ASN A 99 44.24 -2.82 -1.92
N LEU A 100 43.36 -3.57 -2.59
CA LEU A 100 42.74 -3.16 -3.86
C LEU A 100 41.42 -2.38 -3.68
N HIS A 101 40.94 -2.20 -2.44
CA HIS A 101 39.62 -1.61 -2.17
C HIS A 101 39.48 -0.16 -2.66
N THR A 102 40.57 0.62 -2.77
CA THR A 102 40.58 2.01 -3.27
C THR A 102 40.86 2.13 -4.77
N ALA A 103 40.93 1.02 -5.50
CA ALA A 103 41.20 1.04 -6.93
C ALA A 103 40.21 1.96 -7.68
N LYS A 104 40.74 2.78 -8.60
CA LYS A 104 39.90 3.67 -9.43
C LYS A 104 38.89 2.88 -10.26
N ASP A 105 39.29 1.69 -10.72
CA ASP A 105 38.41 0.80 -11.47
C ASP A 105 37.33 0.20 -10.57
N LYS A 106 36.08 0.29 -11.03
CA LYS A 106 34.92 -0.33 -10.37
C LYS A 106 34.94 -1.86 -10.43
N ALA A 107 35.55 -2.45 -11.46
CA ALA A 107 35.66 -3.90 -11.63
C ALA A 107 36.49 -4.51 -10.51
N ILE A 108 37.67 -3.92 -10.27
CA ILE A 108 38.60 -4.37 -9.23
C ILE A 108 37.95 -4.30 -7.86
N ARG A 109 37.35 -3.15 -7.51
CA ARG A 109 36.63 -2.99 -6.23
C ARG A 109 35.51 -4.02 -6.06
N PHE A 110 34.71 -4.23 -7.10
CA PHE A 110 33.63 -5.22 -7.08
C PHE A 110 34.14 -6.64 -6.88
N ARG A 111 35.13 -7.07 -7.66
CA ARG A 111 35.69 -8.43 -7.61
C ARG A 111 36.46 -8.69 -6.32
N ALA A 112 37.21 -7.72 -5.82
CA ALA A 112 37.87 -7.82 -4.52
C ALA A 112 36.83 -8.04 -3.41
N CYS A 113 35.81 -7.19 -3.32
CA CYS A 113 34.75 -7.36 -2.32
C CYS A 113 33.98 -8.69 -2.50
N GLN A 114 33.71 -9.10 -3.75
CA GLN A 114 33.03 -10.36 -4.04
C GLN A 114 33.85 -11.57 -3.58
N ILE A 115 35.16 -11.58 -3.81
CA ILE A 115 36.03 -12.67 -3.42
C ILE A 115 36.18 -12.67 -1.90
N VAL A 116 36.42 -11.51 -1.25
CA VAL A 116 36.47 -11.42 0.23
C VAL A 116 35.19 -11.95 0.86
N ALA A 117 34.02 -11.47 0.40
CA ALA A 117 32.73 -11.97 0.87
C ALA A 117 32.56 -13.47 0.65
N GLY A 118 32.98 -13.97 -0.51
CA GLY A 118 32.91 -15.39 -0.84
C GLY A 118 33.80 -16.25 0.05
N VAL A 119 35.04 -15.82 0.29
CA VAL A 119 36.00 -16.53 1.16
C VAL A 119 35.46 -16.56 2.59
N LEU A 120 35.08 -15.43 3.17
CA LEU A 120 34.54 -15.36 4.53
C LEU A 120 33.32 -16.28 4.72
N ASN A 121 32.38 -16.27 3.78
CA ASN A 121 31.19 -17.11 3.84
C ASN A 121 31.44 -18.58 3.44
N GLY A 122 32.59 -18.88 2.82
CA GLY A 122 32.98 -20.24 2.44
C GLY A 122 33.78 -20.97 3.51
N LEU A 123 34.43 -20.24 4.41
CA LEU A 123 35.14 -20.79 5.56
C LEU A 123 34.16 -21.42 6.57
N GLY A 124 34.61 -22.44 7.30
CA GLY A 124 33.80 -23.10 8.34
C GLY A 124 33.38 -22.15 9.48
N ALA A 125 32.47 -22.60 10.34
CA ALA A 125 32.07 -21.85 11.54
C ALA A 125 33.28 -21.59 12.45
N ASP A 126 34.10 -22.62 12.68
CA ASP A 126 35.30 -22.60 13.54
C ASP A 126 36.54 -21.92 12.94
N ALA A 127 36.40 -21.24 11.79
CA ALA A 127 37.55 -20.57 11.18
C ALA A 127 37.96 -19.36 12.04
N GLU A 128 39.22 -19.29 12.45
CA GLU A 128 39.77 -18.15 13.18
C GLU A 128 40.50 -17.21 12.20
N VAL A 129 40.44 -15.89 12.47
CA VAL A 129 41.20 -14.86 11.76
C VAL A 129 41.93 -14.00 12.79
N SER A 130 43.08 -13.43 12.41
CA SER A 130 43.81 -12.52 13.28
C SER A 130 43.00 -11.25 13.56
N ASP A 131 43.15 -10.68 14.78
CA ASP A 131 42.47 -9.45 15.18
C ASP A 131 42.78 -8.29 14.21
N ASP A 132 44.05 -8.18 13.77
CA ASP A 132 44.49 -7.16 12.80
C ASP A 132 43.77 -7.29 11.44
N LEU A 133 43.59 -8.53 10.95
CA LEU A 133 42.87 -8.77 9.69
C LEU A 133 41.37 -8.50 9.87
N TYR A 134 40.80 -8.88 11.02
CA TYR A 134 39.40 -8.63 11.34
C TYR A 134 39.07 -7.14 11.34
N GLU A 135 39.80 -6.33 12.12
CA GLU A 135 39.61 -4.87 12.18
C GLU A 135 39.74 -4.25 10.79
N ARG A 136 40.78 -4.65 10.05
CA ARG A 136 41.02 -4.15 8.69
C ARG A 136 39.91 -4.52 7.71
N MET A 137 39.35 -5.73 7.80
CA MET A 137 38.22 -6.14 6.96
C MET A 137 36.98 -5.33 7.29
N THR A 138 36.69 -5.13 8.57
CA THR A 138 35.56 -4.33 9.05
C THR A 138 35.66 -2.91 8.52
N ASP A 139 36.78 -2.22 8.73
CA ASP A 139 37.02 -0.85 8.27
C ASP A 139 36.83 -0.72 6.75
N VAL A 140 37.49 -1.59 5.99
CA VAL A 140 37.44 -1.56 4.52
C VAL A 140 36.01 -1.80 4.04
N MET A 141 35.30 -2.77 4.61
CA MET A 141 33.96 -3.11 4.14
C MET A 141 32.91 -2.09 4.58
N LEU A 142 33.06 -1.45 5.75
CA LEU A 142 32.26 -0.28 6.16
C LEU A 142 32.50 0.94 5.26
N GLU A 143 33.71 1.09 4.70
CA GLU A 143 33.96 2.11 3.67
C GLU A 143 33.32 1.73 2.31
N ARG A 144 33.30 0.43 1.96
CA ARG A 144 32.77 -0.08 0.68
C ARG A 144 31.25 -0.28 0.67
N ILE A 145 30.60 -0.40 1.81
CA ILE A 145 29.14 -0.39 1.86
C ILE A 145 28.55 0.97 1.47
N ARG A 146 29.36 2.04 1.45
CA ARG A 146 28.99 3.38 0.96
C ARG A 146 29.56 3.69 -0.44
N ASP A 147 29.99 2.68 -1.19
CA ASP A 147 30.57 2.84 -2.53
C ASP A 147 29.58 3.47 -3.54
N LYS A 148 30.10 4.22 -4.52
CA LYS A 148 29.30 4.77 -5.63
C LYS A 148 28.56 3.70 -6.43
N MET A 149 29.16 2.50 -6.56
CA MET A 149 28.64 1.40 -7.35
C MET A 149 27.80 0.44 -6.49
N PRO A 150 26.50 0.25 -6.79
CA PRO A 150 25.65 -0.64 -5.98
C PRO A 150 26.13 -2.08 -5.91
N ALA A 151 26.73 -2.59 -6.99
CA ALA A 151 27.28 -3.94 -7.02
C ALA A 151 28.40 -4.14 -5.98
N VAL A 152 29.22 -3.11 -5.73
CA VAL A 152 30.26 -3.14 -4.69
C VAL A 152 29.62 -3.13 -3.32
N ARG A 153 28.66 -2.22 -3.06
CA ARG A 153 27.93 -2.13 -1.78
C ARG A 153 27.27 -3.45 -1.40
N ALA A 154 26.65 -4.14 -2.36
CA ALA A 154 26.02 -5.43 -2.12
C ALA A 154 27.01 -6.53 -1.74
N GLN A 155 28.24 -6.51 -2.26
CA GLN A 155 29.27 -7.47 -1.84
C GLN A 155 29.89 -7.10 -0.50
N ALA A 156 30.08 -5.81 -0.23
CA ALA A 156 30.53 -5.34 1.08
C ALA A 156 29.55 -5.77 2.19
N ALA A 157 28.24 -5.62 1.97
CA ALA A 157 27.22 -6.12 2.91
C ALA A 157 27.35 -7.63 3.16
N ARG A 158 27.60 -8.44 2.12
CA ARG A 158 27.81 -9.89 2.27
C ARG A 158 29.10 -10.23 3.02
N ALA A 159 30.16 -9.45 2.84
CA ALA A 159 31.41 -9.63 3.57
C ALA A 159 31.21 -9.34 5.07
N LEU A 160 30.48 -8.27 5.38
CA LEU A 160 30.17 -7.85 6.74
C LEU A 160 29.24 -8.80 7.50
N SER A 161 28.54 -9.72 6.82
CA SER A 161 27.56 -10.62 7.46
C SER A 161 28.13 -11.41 8.66
N ARG A 162 29.36 -11.92 8.55
CA ARG A 162 30.05 -12.70 9.60
C ARG A 162 30.87 -11.85 10.57
N LEU A 163 30.88 -10.53 10.40
CA LEU A 163 31.69 -9.62 11.21
C LEU A 163 30.86 -8.80 12.22
N GLN A 164 29.53 -8.97 12.24
CA GLN A 164 28.68 -8.34 13.26
C GLN A 164 28.94 -8.98 14.62
N ASP A 165 29.11 -8.17 15.67
CA ASP A 165 29.36 -8.65 17.04
C ASP A 165 28.30 -8.16 18.02
N GLY A 166 27.45 -9.07 18.49
CA GLY A 166 26.40 -8.77 19.47
C GLY A 166 26.88 -8.77 20.92
N GLY A 167 28.16 -9.02 21.18
CA GLY A 167 28.72 -9.15 22.52
C GLY A 167 28.07 -10.29 23.34
N GLU A 168 28.19 -10.22 24.67
CA GLU A 168 27.64 -11.24 25.57
C GLU A 168 26.09 -11.27 25.59
N SER A 169 25.43 -10.14 25.30
CA SER A 169 23.97 -10.00 25.29
C SER A 169 23.32 -10.46 23.98
N GLN A 170 24.10 -10.56 22.90
CA GLN A 170 23.61 -10.85 21.54
C GLN A 170 22.52 -9.90 21.06
N ASP A 171 22.49 -8.66 21.57
CA ASP A 171 21.46 -7.69 21.18
C ASP A 171 21.81 -6.92 19.90
N PHE A 172 23.08 -6.90 19.49
CA PHE A 172 23.62 -6.18 18.31
C PHE A 172 23.31 -4.67 18.26
N SER A 173 22.79 -4.08 19.35
CA SER A 173 22.35 -2.69 19.38
C SER A 173 23.50 -1.69 19.30
N GLN A 174 24.67 -2.08 19.82
CA GLN A 174 25.89 -1.28 19.84
C GLN A 174 26.89 -1.67 18.74
N ASP A 175 26.57 -2.68 17.92
CA ASP A 175 27.43 -3.15 16.84
C ASP A 175 27.45 -2.15 15.68
N GLU A 176 28.64 -1.66 15.33
CA GLU A 176 28.81 -0.61 14.29
C GLU A 176 28.30 -1.08 12.92
N ILE A 177 28.48 -2.35 12.60
CA ILE A 177 28.06 -2.93 11.31
C ILE A 177 26.54 -3.02 11.25
N THR A 178 25.90 -3.49 12.32
CA THR A 178 24.45 -3.58 12.45
C THR A 178 23.82 -2.19 12.36
N GLN A 179 24.36 -1.21 13.07
CA GLN A 179 23.90 0.19 12.96
C GLN A 179 24.03 0.72 11.53
N ALA A 180 25.17 0.48 10.87
CA ALA A 180 25.36 0.87 9.48
C ALA A 180 24.36 0.19 8.52
N PHE A 181 24.04 -1.09 8.74
CA PHE A 181 23.02 -1.81 7.98
C PHE A 181 21.63 -1.19 8.17
N VAL A 182 21.21 -0.94 9.42
CA VAL A 182 19.91 -0.35 9.74
C VAL A 182 19.77 1.05 9.13
N GLU A 183 20.79 1.90 9.29
CA GLU A 183 20.84 3.25 8.69
C GLU A 183 20.70 3.20 7.16
N LEU A 184 21.44 2.29 6.51
CA LEU A 184 21.44 2.17 5.06
C LEU A 184 20.16 1.55 4.51
N LEU A 185 19.52 0.62 5.21
CA LEU A 185 18.26 0.02 4.76
C LEU A 185 17.19 1.08 4.50
N GLY A 186 17.12 2.14 5.32
CA GLY A 186 16.17 3.24 5.18
C GLY A 186 16.42 4.15 3.98
N SER A 187 17.69 4.37 3.61
CA SER A 187 18.10 5.38 2.61
C SER A 187 18.59 4.78 1.27
N GLU A 188 18.87 3.48 1.22
CA GLU A 188 19.43 2.81 0.05
C GLU A 188 18.40 2.67 -1.08
N LYS A 189 18.75 3.18 -2.27
CA LYS A 189 17.86 3.23 -3.43
C LYS A 189 17.89 1.94 -4.24
N ASN A 190 19.01 1.22 -4.24
CA ASN A 190 19.18 0.01 -5.03
C ASN A 190 18.64 -1.23 -4.30
N LYS A 191 17.66 -1.89 -4.92
CA LYS A 191 17.01 -3.09 -4.37
C LYS A 191 17.97 -4.24 -4.08
N GLU A 192 19.00 -4.45 -4.90
CA GLU A 192 19.94 -5.57 -4.70
C GLU A 192 20.83 -5.34 -3.48
N VAL A 193 21.11 -4.08 -3.14
CA VAL A 193 21.85 -3.72 -1.93
C VAL A 193 20.98 -3.92 -0.70
N ARG A 194 19.73 -3.43 -0.70
CA ARG A 194 18.78 -3.67 0.41
C ARG A 194 18.57 -5.16 0.67
N LYS A 195 18.44 -5.94 -0.41
CA LYS A 195 18.34 -7.40 -0.36
C LYS A 195 19.60 -8.05 0.24
N ALA A 196 20.79 -7.59 -0.16
CA ALA A 196 22.04 -8.09 0.39
C ALA A 196 22.18 -7.77 1.88
N ILE A 197 21.82 -6.55 2.30
CA ILE A 197 21.83 -6.15 3.70
C ILE A 197 20.84 -7.00 4.50
N LEU A 198 19.58 -7.15 4.09
CA LEU A 198 18.60 -8.00 4.78
C LEU A 198 19.06 -9.46 4.90
N GLY A 199 19.67 -10.00 3.85
CA GLY A 199 20.23 -11.34 3.89
C GLY A 199 21.41 -11.48 4.86
N SER A 200 22.15 -10.38 5.09
CA SER A 200 23.37 -10.33 5.90
C SER A 200 23.14 -9.90 7.34
N LEU A 201 22.03 -9.22 7.62
CA LEU A 201 21.68 -8.68 8.94
C LEU A 201 21.55 -9.82 9.97
N ALA A 202 22.23 -9.65 11.11
CA ALA A 202 22.06 -10.48 12.30
C ALA A 202 20.69 -10.20 12.94
N ILE A 203 20.06 -11.22 13.52
CA ILE A 203 18.72 -11.12 14.10
C ILE A 203 18.83 -10.99 15.62
N SER A 204 18.10 -10.02 16.15
CA SER A 204 17.88 -9.75 17.57
C SER A 204 16.60 -8.93 17.73
N ASP A 205 16.16 -8.74 18.97
CA ASP A 205 14.96 -7.94 19.26
C ASP A 205 15.05 -6.51 18.69
N CYS A 206 16.26 -5.93 18.58
CA CYS A 206 16.44 -4.59 18.00
C CYS A 206 16.36 -4.57 16.47
N THR A 207 16.71 -5.67 15.78
CA THR A 207 16.76 -5.73 14.31
C THR A 207 15.51 -6.36 13.68
N VAL A 208 14.74 -7.16 14.44
CA VAL A 208 13.47 -7.76 13.97
C VAL A 208 12.50 -6.70 13.43
N PRO A 209 12.24 -5.56 14.13
CA PRO A 209 11.41 -4.49 13.58
C PRO A 209 11.91 -3.97 12.23
N CYS A 210 13.23 -3.87 12.04
CA CYS A 210 13.84 -3.43 10.76
C CYS A 210 13.58 -4.43 9.62
N VAL A 211 13.59 -5.74 9.91
CA VAL A 211 13.24 -6.78 8.92
C VAL A 211 11.76 -6.71 8.56
N ILE A 212 10.88 -6.64 9.56
CA ILE A 212 9.42 -6.49 9.38
C ILE A 212 9.11 -5.26 8.56
N GLU A 213 9.80 -4.16 8.82
CA GLU A 213 9.68 -2.90 8.09
C GLU A 213 10.03 -3.03 6.60
N ARG A 214 10.80 -4.05 6.18
CA ARG A 214 11.08 -4.35 4.76
C ARG A 214 10.06 -5.28 4.10
N THR A 215 9.07 -5.79 4.83
CA THR A 215 7.88 -6.43 4.22
C THR A 215 7.04 -5.46 3.38
N ARG A 216 7.20 -4.15 3.56
CA ARG A 216 6.56 -3.08 2.78
C ARG A 216 7.49 -2.39 1.77
N ASP A 217 8.63 -3.00 1.44
CA ASP A 217 9.56 -2.43 0.47
C ASP A 217 8.91 -2.23 -0.92
N VAL A 218 9.34 -1.18 -1.63
CA VAL A 218 8.86 -0.89 -2.99
C VAL A 218 9.13 -2.04 -3.98
N ALA A 219 10.18 -2.82 -3.76
CA ALA A 219 10.59 -3.92 -4.61
C ALA A 219 10.11 -5.27 -4.07
N GLU A 220 9.40 -6.04 -4.90
CA GLU A 220 8.83 -7.35 -4.51
C GLU A 220 9.88 -8.39 -4.10
N ASP A 221 11.09 -8.33 -4.67
CA ASP A 221 12.19 -9.23 -4.34
C ASP A 221 12.75 -8.97 -2.94
N VAL A 222 12.81 -7.72 -2.50
CA VAL A 222 13.19 -7.33 -1.14
C VAL A 222 12.12 -7.78 -0.15
N ARG A 223 10.83 -7.53 -0.44
CA ARG A 223 9.72 -8.02 0.40
C ARG A 223 9.74 -9.53 0.55
N ARG A 224 9.94 -10.27 -0.55
CA ARG A 224 10.10 -11.73 -0.52
C ARG A 224 11.24 -12.17 0.41
N ILE A 225 12.41 -11.52 0.32
CA ILE A 225 13.54 -11.85 1.20
C ILE A 225 13.25 -11.52 2.66
N ALA A 226 12.52 -10.44 2.96
CA ALA A 226 12.10 -10.14 4.32
C ALA A 226 11.26 -11.28 4.92
N PHE A 227 10.27 -11.80 4.19
CA PHE A 227 9.50 -12.96 4.64
C PHE A 227 10.36 -14.21 4.83
N LEU A 228 11.28 -14.50 3.90
CA LEU A 228 12.19 -15.64 4.05
C LEU A 228 13.15 -15.49 5.23
N ALA A 229 13.59 -14.26 5.55
CA ALA A 229 14.38 -13.98 6.73
C ALA A 229 13.57 -14.25 8.01
N LEU A 230 12.31 -13.80 8.06
CA LEU A 230 11.38 -14.13 9.15
C LEU A 230 11.16 -15.65 9.28
N THR A 231 11.03 -16.38 8.17
CA THR A 231 10.88 -17.84 8.18
C THR A 231 12.11 -18.58 8.72
N SER A 232 13.32 -18.13 8.35
CA SER A 232 14.55 -18.91 8.53
C SER A 232 15.38 -18.50 9.73
N LYS A 233 15.27 -17.24 10.18
CA LYS A 233 16.16 -16.67 11.20
C LYS A 233 15.43 -16.20 12.46
N VAL A 234 14.10 -16.07 12.45
CA VAL A 234 13.34 -15.43 13.54
C VAL A 234 12.37 -16.44 14.15
N PRO A 235 12.54 -16.85 15.42
CA PRO A 235 11.54 -17.59 16.17
C PRO A 235 10.22 -16.82 16.25
N VAL A 236 9.07 -17.49 16.16
CA VAL A 236 7.77 -16.81 16.21
C VAL A 236 7.53 -16.17 17.58
N GLU A 237 8.10 -16.76 18.62
CA GLU A 237 8.02 -16.33 20.02
C GLU A 237 8.68 -14.96 20.24
N SER A 238 9.76 -14.64 19.51
CA SER A 238 10.46 -13.35 19.60
C SER A 238 9.79 -12.23 18.81
N VAL A 239 8.73 -12.54 18.05
CA VAL A 239 7.91 -11.55 17.34
C VAL A 239 6.75 -11.15 18.24
N SER A 240 6.57 -9.85 18.51
CA SER A 240 5.43 -9.36 19.30
C SER A 240 4.09 -9.69 18.63
N ILE A 241 3.01 -9.78 19.41
CA ILE A 241 1.65 -10.11 18.91
C ILE A 241 1.24 -9.17 17.77
N ALA A 242 1.37 -7.85 17.97
CA ALA A 242 1.08 -6.84 16.95
C ALA A 242 1.89 -7.07 15.66
N HIS A 243 3.16 -7.44 15.79
CA HIS A 243 4.01 -7.75 14.65
C HIS A 243 3.62 -9.06 13.96
N ARG A 244 3.20 -10.10 14.70
CA ARG A 244 2.70 -11.36 14.13
C ARG A 244 1.49 -11.12 13.23
N ALA A 245 0.50 -10.38 13.75
CA ALA A 245 -0.67 -9.98 12.98
C ALA A 245 -0.29 -9.14 11.74
N LEU A 246 0.59 -8.14 11.93
CA LEU A 246 1.03 -7.26 10.85
C LEU A 246 1.70 -7.99 9.69
N VAL A 247 2.60 -8.95 9.96
CA VAL A 247 3.29 -9.68 8.88
C VAL A 247 2.34 -10.64 8.16
N LEU A 248 1.38 -11.27 8.85
CA LEU A 248 0.34 -12.08 8.23
C LEU A 248 -0.54 -11.23 7.32
N LYS A 249 -1.01 -10.08 7.81
CA LYS A 249 -1.81 -9.11 7.06
C LYS A 249 -1.11 -8.69 5.76
N ARG A 250 0.17 -8.31 5.86
CA ARG A 250 0.96 -7.82 4.73
C ARG A 250 1.30 -8.93 3.73
N GLY A 251 1.72 -10.09 4.22
CA GLY A 251 2.24 -11.17 3.39
C GLY A 251 1.17 -11.97 2.68
N LEU A 252 0.10 -12.34 3.38
CA LEU A 252 -0.97 -13.16 2.80
C LEU A 252 -1.84 -12.36 1.82
N ASN A 253 -1.97 -11.04 2.00
CA ASN A 253 -2.64 -10.13 1.06
C ASN A 253 -1.68 -9.46 0.07
N ASP A 254 -0.44 -9.93 -0.08
CA ASP A 254 0.50 -9.30 -1.00
C ASP A 254 0.06 -9.46 -2.45
N ARG A 255 0.08 -8.35 -3.21
CA ARG A 255 -0.22 -8.32 -4.64
C ARG A 255 0.71 -9.19 -5.50
N ALA A 256 1.94 -9.44 -5.03
CA ALA A 256 2.93 -10.21 -5.76
C ALA A 256 2.88 -11.69 -5.33
N PRO A 257 2.62 -12.64 -6.26
CA PRO A 257 2.45 -14.05 -5.90
C PRO A 257 3.71 -14.67 -5.29
N VAL A 258 4.90 -14.21 -5.70
CA VAL A 258 6.18 -14.65 -5.15
C VAL A 258 6.40 -14.23 -3.69
N VAL A 259 5.78 -13.13 -3.26
CA VAL A 259 5.84 -12.65 -1.88
C VAL A 259 4.81 -13.39 -1.03
N ARG A 260 3.57 -13.53 -1.54
CA ARG A 260 2.54 -14.34 -0.89
C ARG A 260 3.02 -15.77 -0.63
N SER A 261 3.66 -16.39 -1.62
CA SER A 261 4.24 -17.73 -1.46
C SER A 261 5.31 -17.81 -0.36
N ALA A 262 6.12 -16.76 -0.16
CA ALA A 262 7.11 -16.73 0.92
C ALA A 262 6.44 -16.54 2.29
N SER A 263 5.39 -15.72 2.37
CA SER A 263 4.57 -15.58 3.58
C SER A 263 3.84 -16.88 3.96
N VAL A 264 3.37 -17.65 2.97
CA VAL A 264 2.77 -18.97 3.22
C VAL A 264 3.80 -19.95 3.77
N GLU A 265 5.05 -19.89 3.29
CA GLU A 265 6.12 -20.72 3.83
C GLU A 265 6.49 -20.33 5.28
N MET A 266 6.50 -19.03 5.59
CA MET A 266 6.59 -18.54 6.97
C MET A 266 5.46 -19.11 7.85
N LEU A 267 4.21 -19.03 7.38
CA LEU A 267 3.05 -19.54 8.14
C LEU A 267 3.17 -21.05 8.41
N LYS A 268 3.60 -21.86 7.43
CA LYS A 268 3.85 -23.30 7.65
C LYS A 268 4.86 -23.54 8.76
N ARG A 269 5.96 -22.76 8.74
CA ARG A 269 7.05 -22.86 9.71
C ARG A 269 6.59 -22.44 11.11
N TRP A 270 5.76 -21.42 11.21
CA TRP A 270 5.15 -21.01 12.47
C TRP A 270 4.27 -22.11 13.03
N ILE A 271 3.38 -22.70 12.23
CA ILE A 271 2.57 -23.85 12.70
C ILE A 271 3.43 -25.05 13.11
N ASP A 272 4.55 -25.30 12.42
CA ASP A 272 5.49 -26.35 12.84
C ASP A 272 6.13 -26.05 14.20
N ALA A 273 6.36 -24.76 14.55
CA ALA A 273 6.85 -24.36 15.87
C ALA A 273 5.82 -24.61 16.99
N PHE A 274 4.53 -24.56 16.66
CA PHE A 274 3.43 -24.94 17.55
C PHE A 274 3.06 -26.44 17.45
N GLU A 275 3.94 -27.29 16.90
CA GLU A 275 3.71 -28.74 16.76
C GLU A 275 2.44 -29.12 15.98
N GLY A 276 1.95 -28.23 15.10
CA GLY A 276 0.68 -28.41 14.40
C GLY A 276 -0.57 -28.03 15.20
N ASP A 277 -0.42 -27.58 16.45
CA ASP A 277 -1.53 -27.14 17.30
C ASP A 277 -2.01 -25.74 16.89
N VAL A 278 -3.08 -25.73 16.11
CA VAL A 278 -3.66 -24.51 15.55
C VAL A 278 -4.29 -23.63 16.64
N ILE A 279 -4.83 -24.22 17.70
CA ILE A 279 -5.45 -23.44 18.79
C ILE A 279 -4.37 -22.67 19.55
N LYS A 280 -3.23 -23.29 19.84
CA LYS A 280 -2.08 -22.58 20.44
C LYS A 280 -1.52 -21.49 19.53
N PHE A 281 -1.45 -21.75 18.22
CA PHE A 281 -1.05 -20.73 17.26
C PHE A 281 -2.01 -19.53 17.25
N LEU A 282 -3.31 -19.78 17.26
CA LEU A 282 -4.32 -18.72 17.36
C LEU A 282 -4.19 -17.93 18.66
N ALA A 283 -3.93 -18.59 19.79
CA ALA A 283 -3.69 -17.91 21.07
C ALA A 283 -2.46 -16.99 20.98
N ALA A 284 -1.41 -17.41 20.26
CA ALA A 284 -0.24 -16.59 20.03
C ALA A 284 -0.49 -15.37 19.11
N LEU A 285 -1.64 -15.30 18.43
CA LEU A 285 -2.06 -14.14 17.64
C LEU A 285 -2.98 -13.18 18.39
N ASP A 286 -3.48 -13.54 19.58
CA ASP A 286 -4.54 -12.81 20.28
C ASP A 286 -5.74 -12.54 19.35
N VAL A 287 -6.57 -13.56 19.16
CA VAL A 287 -7.66 -13.54 18.18
C VAL A 287 -8.74 -12.50 18.46
N GLU A 288 -8.87 -12.02 19.70
CA GLU A 288 -9.83 -10.98 20.04
C GLU A 288 -9.43 -9.64 19.43
N THR A 289 -8.15 -9.29 19.59
CA THR A 289 -7.57 -8.08 19.03
C THR A 289 -7.32 -8.18 17.53
N ASN A 290 -6.84 -9.33 17.05
CA ASN A 290 -6.35 -9.53 15.67
C ASN A 290 -7.22 -10.53 14.86
N GLU A 291 -8.54 -10.50 15.06
CA GLU A 291 -9.49 -11.42 14.42
C GLU A 291 -9.33 -11.54 12.89
N PRO A 292 -9.25 -10.44 12.09
CA PRO A 292 -9.16 -10.55 10.63
C PRO A 292 -7.90 -11.29 10.19
N GLU A 293 -6.78 -11.03 10.84
CA GLU A 293 -5.49 -11.67 10.57
C GLU A 293 -5.48 -13.15 11.00
N ALA A 294 -6.11 -13.47 12.13
CA ALA A 294 -6.31 -14.85 12.58
C ALA A 294 -7.20 -15.65 11.62
N GLU A 295 -8.31 -15.08 11.16
CA GLU A 295 -9.19 -15.69 10.17
C GLU A 295 -8.47 -15.88 8.82
N LEU A 296 -7.70 -14.88 8.38
CA LEU A 296 -6.89 -14.95 7.17
C LEU A 296 -5.88 -16.10 7.25
N ALA A 297 -5.19 -16.24 8.37
CA ALA A 297 -4.27 -17.35 8.61
C ALA A 297 -5.00 -18.70 8.58
N MET A 298 -6.15 -18.83 9.27
CA MET A 298 -6.95 -20.06 9.25
C MET A 298 -7.40 -20.47 7.85
N LYS A 299 -7.91 -19.52 7.05
CA LYS A 299 -8.31 -19.76 5.66
C LYS A 299 -7.13 -20.22 4.81
N GLU A 300 -5.95 -19.65 5.00
CA GLU A 300 -4.75 -20.07 4.29
C GLU A 300 -4.28 -21.46 4.75
N LEU A 301 -4.35 -21.80 6.05
CA LEU A 301 -4.04 -23.14 6.58
C LEU A 301 -4.94 -24.23 6.00
N ILE A 302 -6.22 -23.92 5.79
CA ILE A 302 -7.15 -24.80 5.08
C ILE A 302 -6.72 -24.94 3.61
N ALA A 303 -6.43 -23.83 2.93
CA ALA A 303 -6.03 -23.83 1.52
C ALA A 303 -4.75 -24.64 1.24
N ILE A 304 -3.77 -24.62 2.16
CA ILE A 304 -2.53 -25.41 2.04
C ILE A 304 -2.65 -26.84 2.63
N GLY A 305 -3.83 -27.23 3.11
CA GLY A 305 -4.11 -28.58 3.62
C GLY A 305 -3.47 -28.91 4.97
N ARG A 306 -3.03 -27.90 5.73
CA ARG A 306 -2.54 -28.08 7.12
C ARG A 306 -3.69 -28.21 8.11
N VAL A 307 -4.84 -27.61 7.80
CA VAL A 307 -6.13 -27.91 8.42
C VAL A 307 -7.02 -28.55 7.37
N LYS A 308 -7.60 -29.70 7.68
CA LYS A 308 -8.53 -30.38 6.77
C LYS A 308 -9.91 -30.43 7.43
N PRO A 309 -10.83 -29.52 7.07
CA PRO A 309 -12.13 -29.39 7.75
C PRO A 309 -12.89 -30.71 7.90
N MET A 310 -12.89 -31.54 6.85
CA MET A 310 -13.51 -32.87 6.87
C MET A 310 -12.92 -33.82 7.92
N GLU A 311 -11.60 -33.83 8.10
CA GLU A 311 -10.95 -34.70 9.10
C GLU A 311 -11.21 -34.16 10.51
N VAL A 312 -11.16 -32.83 10.69
CA VAL A 312 -11.48 -32.15 11.97
C VAL A 312 -12.90 -32.47 12.42
N CYS A 313 -13.89 -32.40 11.53
CA CYS A 313 -15.28 -32.69 11.85
C CYS A 313 -15.57 -34.17 12.11
N LYS A 314 -14.70 -35.10 11.67
CA LYS A 314 -14.82 -36.55 11.93
C LYS A 314 -14.12 -36.98 13.21
N ASP A 315 -13.28 -36.13 13.79
CA ASP A 315 -12.58 -36.40 15.04
C ASP A 315 -13.53 -36.24 16.24
N ALA A 316 -13.89 -37.36 16.85
CA ALA A 316 -14.84 -37.41 17.95
C ALA A 316 -14.36 -36.63 19.20
N ASP A 317 -13.05 -36.62 19.49
CA ASP A 317 -12.49 -35.98 20.67
C ASP A 317 -12.42 -34.46 20.51
N LEU A 318 -12.13 -33.97 19.30
CA LEU A 318 -12.20 -32.55 18.97
C LEU A 318 -13.65 -32.06 18.99
N VAL A 319 -14.57 -32.79 18.35
CA VAL A 319 -15.99 -32.42 18.31
C VAL A 319 -16.63 -32.44 19.70
N ALA A 320 -16.33 -33.43 20.54
CA ALA A 320 -16.85 -33.52 21.90
C ALA A 320 -16.38 -32.35 22.79
N ARG A 321 -15.18 -31.82 22.55
CA ARG A 321 -14.67 -30.62 23.22
C ARG A 321 -15.11 -29.32 22.55
N ALA A 322 -15.85 -29.37 21.46
CA ALA A 322 -16.26 -28.21 20.67
C ALA A 322 -17.72 -27.84 20.94
N LEU A 323 -18.56 -27.87 19.90
CA LEU A 323 -19.98 -27.54 19.99
C LEU A 323 -20.81 -28.62 20.71
N LYS A 324 -20.27 -29.83 20.92
CA LYS A 324 -20.93 -30.87 21.73
C LYS A 324 -20.47 -30.88 23.19
N ARG A 325 -19.73 -29.85 23.62
CA ARG A 325 -19.23 -29.77 24.98
C ARG A 325 -20.35 -29.67 26.01
N ASP A 326 -20.11 -30.26 27.17
CA ASP A 326 -20.96 -30.04 28.33
C ASP A 326 -20.47 -28.79 29.07
N LEU A 327 -21.24 -27.70 28.94
CA LEU A 327 -20.89 -26.42 29.56
C LEU A 327 -20.82 -26.47 31.09
N GLN A 328 -21.49 -27.44 31.74
CA GLN A 328 -21.46 -27.56 33.20
C GLN A 328 -20.15 -28.17 33.70
N THR A 329 -19.61 -29.14 32.97
CA THR A 329 -18.41 -29.89 33.38
C THR A 329 -17.13 -29.39 32.71
N GLN A 330 -17.22 -28.88 31.49
CA GLN A 330 -16.07 -28.46 30.67
C GLN A 330 -15.94 -26.94 30.54
N GLY A 331 -16.98 -26.16 30.89
CA GLY A 331 -16.96 -24.70 30.81
C GLY A 331 -17.12 -24.12 29.39
N LEU A 332 -17.02 -22.79 29.31
CA LEU A 332 -17.14 -22.02 28.06
C LEU A 332 -15.94 -22.24 27.13
N MET A 333 -16.13 -21.97 25.83
CA MET A 333 -15.06 -22.04 24.82
C MET A 333 -14.08 -20.89 24.98
N SER A 334 -12.83 -21.12 24.59
CA SER A 334 -11.88 -20.03 24.41
C SER A 334 -12.19 -19.25 23.13
N PRO A 335 -11.73 -17.99 23.01
CA PRO A 335 -11.84 -17.19 21.78
C PRO A 335 -11.29 -17.92 20.55
N GLU A 336 -10.14 -18.59 20.69
CA GLU A 336 -9.47 -19.34 19.64
C GLU A 336 -10.31 -20.51 19.15
N GLU A 337 -10.92 -21.26 20.07
CA GLU A 337 -11.83 -22.37 19.75
C GLU A 337 -13.07 -21.85 19.01
N GLY A 338 -13.65 -20.73 19.46
CA GLY A 338 -14.78 -20.09 18.80
C GLY A 338 -14.48 -19.72 17.35
N LEU A 339 -13.36 -19.02 17.11
CA LEU A 339 -12.93 -18.63 15.76
C LEU A 339 -12.59 -19.86 14.90
N PHE A 340 -11.87 -20.83 15.46
CA PHE A 340 -11.50 -22.07 14.77
C PHE A 340 -12.73 -22.81 14.23
N TRP A 341 -13.71 -23.07 15.10
CA TRP A 341 -14.92 -23.80 14.71
C TRP A 341 -15.81 -23.02 13.77
N ARG A 342 -15.95 -21.71 13.97
CA ARG A 342 -16.64 -20.84 13.00
C ARG A 342 -16.03 -20.99 11.61
N VAL A 343 -14.71 -20.84 11.48
CA VAL A 343 -14.04 -20.86 10.17
C VAL A 343 -14.11 -22.23 9.51
N VAL A 344 -13.89 -23.31 10.27
CA VAL A 344 -13.97 -24.69 9.77
C VAL A 344 -15.36 -25.01 9.23
N LEU A 345 -16.41 -24.73 10.00
CA LEU A 345 -17.79 -25.08 9.64
C LEU A 345 -18.33 -24.17 8.53
N THR A 346 -18.05 -22.87 8.58
CA THR A 346 -18.45 -21.94 7.52
C THR A 346 -17.77 -22.30 6.20
N HIS A 347 -16.49 -22.71 6.23
CA HIS A 347 -15.79 -23.18 5.04
C HIS A 347 -16.47 -24.42 4.42
N LEU A 348 -16.89 -25.39 5.23
CA LEU A 348 -17.62 -26.57 4.73
C LEU A 348 -19.01 -26.20 4.19
N ALA A 349 -19.73 -25.29 4.85
CA ALA A 349 -21.02 -24.80 4.37
C ALA A 349 -20.90 -24.09 3.02
N GLU A 350 -19.92 -23.20 2.86
CA GLU A 350 -19.65 -22.51 1.59
C GLU A 350 -19.19 -23.48 0.49
N ALA A 351 -18.27 -24.40 0.81
CA ALA A 351 -17.76 -25.38 -0.13
C ALA A 351 -18.84 -26.36 -0.61
N SER A 352 -19.69 -26.84 0.29
CA SER A 352 -20.82 -27.72 -0.05
C SER A 352 -21.88 -26.98 -0.86
N ALA A 353 -22.18 -25.71 -0.57
CA ALA A 353 -23.10 -24.89 -1.36
C ALA A 353 -22.56 -24.62 -2.78
N ALA A 354 -21.29 -24.24 -2.91
CA ALA A 354 -20.65 -23.99 -4.20
C ALA A 354 -20.58 -25.27 -5.06
N LYS A 355 -20.09 -26.37 -4.49
CA LYS A 355 -20.08 -27.67 -5.17
C LYS A 355 -21.48 -28.18 -5.47
N GLY A 356 -22.46 -27.91 -4.61
CA GLY A 356 -23.87 -28.22 -4.81
C GLY A 356 -24.41 -27.52 -6.06
N ALA A 357 -24.14 -26.22 -6.21
CA ALA A 357 -24.52 -25.45 -7.40
C ALA A 357 -23.85 -25.98 -8.68
N ASP A 358 -22.55 -26.30 -8.62
CA ASP A 358 -21.81 -26.88 -9.76
C ASP A 358 -22.34 -28.28 -10.11
N SER A 359 -22.64 -29.11 -9.11
CA SER A 359 -23.18 -30.45 -9.29
C SER A 359 -24.55 -30.45 -9.97
N ALA A 360 -25.37 -29.43 -9.70
CA ALA A 360 -26.67 -29.25 -10.36
C ALA A 360 -26.52 -29.00 -11.87
N GLN A 361 -25.38 -28.45 -12.31
CA GLN A 361 -25.06 -28.20 -13.73
C GLN A 361 -24.30 -29.36 -14.40
N ALA A 362 -23.73 -30.28 -13.63
CA ALA A 362 -23.01 -31.45 -14.13
C ALA A 362 -23.97 -32.55 -14.66
N VAL A 363 -23.46 -33.45 -15.50
CA VAL A 363 -24.25 -34.54 -16.11
C VAL A 363 -23.51 -35.89 -15.97
N GLY A 364 -24.28 -36.97 -15.79
CA GLY A 364 -23.78 -38.34 -15.73
C GLY A 364 -22.94 -38.63 -14.47
N GLN A 365 -21.90 -39.46 -14.61
CA GLN A 365 -21.04 -39.89 -13.50
C GLN A 365 -20.35 -38.73 -12.75
N ALA A 366 -20.01 -37.64 -13.45
CA ALA A 366 -19.41 -36.47 -12.82
C ALA A 366 -20.36 -35.80 -11.82
N ARG A 367 -21.67 -35.83 -12.08
CA ARG A 367 -22.69 -35.34 -11.14
C ARG A 367 -22.84 -36.26 -9.94
N GLU A 368 -22.86 -37.57 -10.15
CA GLU A 368 -22.98 -38.55 -9.05
C GLU A 368 -21.82 -38.43 -8.05
N ILE A 369 -20.58 -38.30 -8.55
CA ILE A 369 -19.41 -38.07 -7.70
C ILE A 369 -19.53 -36.75 -6.95
N ALA A 370 -19.87 -35.65 -7.63
CA ALA A 370 -20.00 -34.35 -7.01
C ALA A 370 -21.11 -34.30 -5.93
N VAL A 371 -22.25 -34.96 -6.18
CA VAL A 371 -23.34 -35.06 -5.19
C VAL A 371 -22.91 -35.89 -3.97
N ALA A 372 -22.18 -37.00 -4.18
CA ALA A 372 -21.64 -37.78 -3.09
C ALA A 372 -20.64 -36.98 -2.24
N GLU A 373 -19.73 -36.23 -2.88
CA GLU A 373 -18.79 -35.34 -2.17
C GLU A 373 -19.51 -34.25 -1.37
N VAL A 374 -20.58 -33.64 -1.92
CA VAL A 374 -21.40 -32.66 -1.19
C VAL A 374 -22.10 -33.32 0.00
N GLY A 375 -22.64 -34.53 -0.18
CA GLY A 375 -23.25 -35.31 0.89
C GLY A 375 -22.27 -35.57 2.03
N GLU A 376 -21.05 -36.01 1.72
CA GLU A 376 -20.01 -36.21 2.75
C GLU A 376 -19.69 -34.92 3.51
N MET A 377 -19.61 -33.78 2.82
CA MET A 377 -19.35 -32.48 3.46
C MET A 377 -20.46 -32.09 4.45
N ILE A 378 -21.71 -32.29 4.07
CA ILE A 378 -22.88 -32.01 4.92
C ILE A 378 -22.88 -32.96 6.12
N GLU A 379 -22.68 -34.27 5.90
CA GLU A 379 -22.62 -35.26 6.98
C GLU A 379 -21.51 -34.94 8.00
N ALA A 380 -20.32 -34.54 7.55
CA ALA A 380 -19.25 -34.14 8.45
C ALA A 380 -19.62 -32.88 9.25
N MET A 381 -20.23 -31.89 8.61
CA MET A 381 -20.68 -30.68 9.29
C MET A 381 -21.75 -30.99 10.35
N GLU A 382 -22.76 -31.78 10.02
CA GLU A 382 -23.81 -32.22 10.95
C GLU A 382 -23.24 -33.05 12.11
N ALA A 383 -22.24 -33.89 11.84
CA ALA A 383 -21.55 -34.66 12.88
C ALA A 383 -20.81 -33.78 13.90
N ALA A 384 -20.34 -32.60 13.50
CA ALA A 384 -19.68 -31.64 14.38
C ALA A 384 -20.66 -30.72 15.15
N MET A 385 -21.88 -30.54 14.65
CA MET A 385 -22.90 -29.67 15.24
C MET A 385 -23.63 -30.32 16.43
N PRO A 386 -24.22 -29.54 17.35
CA PRO A 386 -25.09 -30.07 18.41
C PRO A 386 -26.29 -30.84 17.85
N PRO A 387 -26.89 -31.77 18.62
CA PRO A 387 -27.95 -32.63 18.11
C PRO A 387 -29.23 -31.86 17.77
N THR A 388 -29.48 -30.70 18.40
CA THR A 388 -30.58 -29.82 18.05
C THR A 388 -30.12 -28.37 17.87
N ALA A 389 -30.83 -27.61 17.04
CA ALA A 389 -30.61 -26.18 16.88
C ALA A 389 -30.90 -25.40 18.18
N THR A 390 -31.76 -25.93 19.06
CA THR A 390 -31.99 -25.38 20.40
C THR A 390 -30.73 -25.49 21.27
N ASP A 391 -30.00 -26.61 21.20
CA ASP A 391 -28.75 -26.79 21.95
C ASP A 391 -27.67 -25.81 21.46
N LEU A 392 -27.57 -25.62 20.13
CA LEU A 392 -26.65 -24.61 19.57
C LEU A 392 -27.01 -23.20 20.05
N LEU A 393 -28.29 -22.83 20.01
CA LEU A 393 -28.75 -21.54 20.51
C LEU A 393 -28.45 -21.40 22.01
N ALA A 394 -28.64 -22.44 22.81
CA ALA A 394 -28.32 -22.43 24.23
C ALA A 394 -26.81 -22.21 24.49
N ILE A 395 -25.93 -22.80 23.67
CA ILE A 395 -24.49 -22.55 23.75
C ILE A 395 -24.17 -21.10 23.42
N VAL A 396 -24.73 -20.55 22.35
CA VAL A 396 -24.54 -19.14 21.98
C VAL A 396 -25.04 -18.21 23.09
N THR A 397 -26.23 -18.48 23.63
CA THR A 397 -26.82 -17.70 24.74
C THR A 397 -25.94 -17.76 25.99
N ALA A 398 -25.45 -18.95 26.38
CA ALA A 398 -24.59 -19.09 27.56
C ALA A 398 -23.31 -18.24 27.46
N HIS A 399 -22.69 -18.18 26.27
CA HIS A 399 -21.56 -17.29 26.02
C HIS A 399 -21.98 -15.81 25.99
N ALA A 400 -23.10 -15.47 25.35
CA ALA A 400 -23.58 -14.09 25.26
C ALA A 400 -23.91 -13.48 26.63
N THR A 401 -24.41 -14.29 27.57
CA THR A 401 -24.72 -13.86 28.95
C THR A 401 -23.52 -13.85 29.88
N SER A 402 -22.37 -14.38 29.46
CA SER A 402 -21.14 -14.35 30.23
C SER A 402 -20.38 -13.05 29.96
N ASP A 403 -19.74 -12.49 30.99
CA ASP A 403 -18.96 -11.26 30.88
C ASP A 403 -17.84 -11.37 29.84
N GLU A 404 -17.21 -12.56 29.73
CA GLU A 404 -16.07 -12.84 28.83
C GLU A 404 -16.48 -13.63 27.58
N GLY A 405 -17.76 -13.97 27.41
CA GLY A 405 -18.20 -14.87 26.34
C GLY A 405 -18.63 -14.19 25.04
N LYS A 406 -18.72 -12.85 24.99
CA LYS A 406 -19.28 -12.12 23.83
C LYS A 406 -18.51 -12.35 22.52
N PHE A 407 -17.17 -12.42 22.57
CA PHE A 407 -16.38 -12.73 21.38
C PHE A 407 -16.76 -14.10 20.82
N VAL A 408 -16.75 -15.13 21.66
CA VAL A 408 -17.12 -16.50 21.26
C VAL A 408 -18.56 -16.56 20.79
N ALA A 409 -19.51 -15.94 21.50
CA ALA A 409 -20.91 -15.87 21.08
C ALA A 409 -21.02 -15.29 19.66
N ARG A 410 -20.27 -14.22 19.36
CA ARG A 410 -20.17 -13.63 18.02
C ARG A 410 -19.58 -14.58 16.99
N GLN A 411 -18.57 -15.36 17.35
CA GLN A 411 -17.98 -16.36 16.46
C GLN A 411 -18.98 -17.48 16.14
N LEU A 412 -19.81 -17.88 17.10
CA LEU A 412 -20.76 -18.98 16.95
C LEU A 412 -22.09 -18.56 16.32
N LEU A 413 -22.51 -17.30 16.47
CA LEU A 413 -23.80 -16.78 15.97
C LEU A 413 -24.03 -17.06 14.47
N PRO A 414 -23.04 -16.90 13.56
CA PRO A 414 -23.20 -17.23 12.15
C PRO A 414 -23.54 -18.71 11.89
N LEU A 415 -23.14 -19.64 12.77
CA LEU A 415 -23.42 -21.07 12.61
C LEU A 415 -24.91 -21.39 12.76
N LEU A 416 -25.70 -20.51 13.38
CA LEU A 416 -27.17 -20.64 13.39
C LEU A 416 -27.80 -20.47 12.00
N LYS A 417 -27.06 -19.92 11.02
CA LYS A 417 -27.48 -19.92 9.59
C LYS A 417 -27.40 -21.32 8.96
N CYS A 418 -26.65 -22.23 9.56
CA CYS A 418 -26.45 -23.60 9.07
C CYS A 418 -27.52 -24.58 9.58
N VAL A 419 -28.47 -24.12 10.41
CA VAL A 419 -29.56 -24.94 10.94
C VAL A 419 -30.93 -24.40 10.48
N ASP A 420 -31.94 -25.26 10.48
CA ASP A 420 -33.30 -24.85 10.11
C ASP A 420 -33.95 -24.01 11.24
N LEU A 421 -34.15 -22.72 10.97
CA LEU A 421 -34.80 -21.77 11.88
C LEU A 421 -36.33 -21.68 11.67
N ASN A 422 -36.93 -22.55 10.84
CA ASN A 422 -38.38 -22.57 10.63
C ASN A 422 -39.18 -23.00 11.87
N ASP A 423 -38.52 -23.62 12.86
CA ASP A 423 -39.14 -23.92 14.15
C ASP A 423 -39.45 -22.62 14.92
N GLY A 424 -40.72 -22.39 15.20
CA GLY A 424 -41.19 -21.20 15.90
C GLY A 424 -40.63 -21.05 17.33
N ALA A 425 -40.25 -22.12 18.01
CA ALA A 425 -39.65 -22.06 19.35
C ALA A 425 -38.19 -21.57 19.27
N ILE A 426 -37.40 -22.12 18.35
CA ILE A 426 -36.01 -21.70 18.13
C ILE A 426 -35.98 -20.24 17.66
N ARG A 427 -36.84 -19.86 16.71
CA ARG A 427 -36.93 -18.47 16.23
C ARG A 427 -37.28 -17.50 17.35
N ARG A 428 -38.25 -17.83 18.22
CA ARG A 428 -38.59 -17.01 19.39
C ARG A 428 -37.42 -16.91 20.38
N GLY A 429 -36.73 -18.02 20.65
CA GLY A 429 -35.53 -18.00 21.50
C GLY A 429 -34.43 -17.10 20.92
N ALA A 430 -34.22 -17.16 19.61
CA ALA A 430 -33.26 -16.34 18.91
C ALA A 430 -33.63 -14.84 18.93
N ILE A 431 -34.91 -14.50 18.74
CA ILE A 431 -35.43 -13.13 18.91
C ILE A 431 -35.23 -12.63 20.34
N ASN A 432 -35.49 -13.46 21.35
CA ASN A 432 -35.27 -13.10 22.74
C ASN A 432 -33.79 -12.84 23.02
N LEU A 433 -32.88 -13.70 22.55
CA LEU A 433 -31.44 -13.48 22.67
C LEU A 433 -31.03 -12.13 22.08
N VAL A 434 -31.48 -11.82 20.86
CA VAL A 434 -31.17 -10.55 20.19
C VAL A 434 -31.70 -9.36 21.00
N THR A 435 -32.97 -9.41 21.40
CA THR A 435 -33.62 -8.26 22.07
C THR A 435 -33.05 -8.03 23.45
N GLU A 436 -32.80 -9.08 24.25
CA GLU A 436 -32.17 -8.93 25.55
C GLU A 436 -30.76 -8.36 25.43
N GLN A 437 -29.95 -8.89 24.50
CA GLN A 437 -28.55 -8.47 24.36
C GLN A 437 -28.41 -7.05 23.78
N LEU A 438 -29.28 -6.63 22.86
CA LEU A 438 -29.27 -5.25 22.34
C LEU A 438 -29.77 -4.20 23.34
N ARG A 439 -30.50 -4.60 24.39
CA ARG A 439 -31.01 -3.72 25.44
C ARG A 439 -30.06 -3.54 26.63
N ILE A 440 -28.95 -4.30 26.66
CA ILE A 440 -27.96 -4.18 27.73
C ILE A 440 -27.37 -2.78 27.69
N GLU A 441 -27.40 -2.09 28.84
CA GLU A 441 -26.80 -0.77 28.99
C GLU A 441 -25.30 -0.80 28.64
N PRO A 442 -24.75 0.26 28.02
CA PRO A 442 -23.34 0.30 27.67
C PRO A 442 -22.44 0.25 28.90
N ILE A 443 -21.45 -0.66 28.91
CA ILE A 443 -20.53 -0.86 30.03
C ILE A 443 -19.09 -0.89 29.51
N VAL A 444 -18.18 -0.23 30.25
CA VAL A 444 -16.73 -0.39 30.09
C VAL A 444 -16.29 -1.65 30.86
N SER A 445 -15.66 -2.60 30.17
CA SER A 445 -15.10 -3.81 30.80
C SER A 445 -13.65 -4.03 30.39
N THR A 446 -12.92 -4.84 31.15
CA THR A 446 -11.51 -5.19 30.87
C THR A 446 -11.33 -6.04 29.61
N HIS A 447 -12.39 -6.66 29.09
CA HIS A 447 -12.33 -7.70 28.05
C HIS A 447 -13.28 -7.45 26.86
N GLY A 448 -13.84 -6.24 26.76
CA GLY A 448 -14.74 -5.87 25.68
C GLY A 448 -15.76 -4.84 26.13
N SER A 449 -15.56 -3.61 25.68
CA SER A 449 -16.48 -2.52 25.94
C SER A 449 -17.63 -2.53 24.91
N SER A 450 -18.82 -2.06 25.28
CA SER A 450 -19.85 -1.70 24.28
C SER A 450 -19.33 -0.63 23.33
N TYR A 451 -19.92 -0.50 22.12
CA TYR A 451 -19.51 0.52 21.14
C TYR A 451 -19.37 1.90 21.80
N ALA A 452 -20.42 2.38 22.47
CA ALA A 452 -20.46 3.69 23.09
C ALA A 452 -19.41 3.91 24.20
N CYS A 453 -18.84 2.84 24.74
CA CYS A 453 -17.86 2.86 25.82
C CYS A 453 -16.42 2.57 25.32
N GLY A 454 -16.20 2.53 23.99
CA GLY A 454 -14.89 2.33 23.38
C GLY A 454 -14.69 0.96 22.71
N GLY A 455 -15.74 0.16 22.58
CA GLY A 455 -15.74 -1.09 21.81
C GLY A 455 -15.74 -0.89 20.30
N ASP A 456 -15.50 -1.97 19.56
CA ASP A 456 -15.56 -1.98 18.09
C ASP A 456 -16.99 -2.13 17.52
N GLY A 457 -17.97 -2.40 18.38
CA GLY A 457 -19.37 -2.57 18.02
C GLY A 457 -19.68 -3.81 17.17
N LYS A 458 -18.72 -4.72 16.99
CA LYS A 458 -18.91 -5.92 16.16
C LYS A 458 -19.96 -6.86 16.72
N TRP A 459 -20.11 -6.94 18.04
CA TRP A 459 -21.13 -7.77 18.69
C TRP A 459 -22.53 -7.27 18.35
N GLU A 460 -22.79 -5.99 18.58
CA GLU A 460 -24.08 -5.36 18.31
C GLU A 460 -24.40 -5.38 16.81
N THR A 461 -23.39 -5.15 15.97
CA THR A 461 -23.52 -5.31 14.52
C THR A 461 -23.94 -6.73 14.12
N SER A 462 -23.35 -7.75 14.76
CA SER A 462 -23.68 -9.17 14.50
C SER A 462 -25.08 -9.52 14.98
N LEU A 463 -25.51 -8.97 16.12
CA LEU A 463 -26.87 -9.11 16.64
C LEU A 463 -27.90 -8.46 15.70
N VAL A 464 -27.64 -7.26 15.18
CA VAL A 464 -28.52 -6.60 14.20
C VAL A 464 -28.58 -7.39 12.90
N GLU A 465 -27.47 -7.95 12.42
CA GLU A 465 -27.48 -8.82 11.25
C GLU A 465 -28.29 -10.10 11.50
N PHE A 466 -28.15 -10.69 12.68
CA PHE A 466 -28.89 -11.88 13.05
C PHE A 466 -30.38 -11.59 13.26
N ALA A 467 -30.74 -10.42 13.80
CA ALA A 467 -32.12 -9.95 13.91
C ALA A 467 -32.83 -9.97 12.54
N ARG A 468 -32.12 -9.56 11.48
CA ARG A 468 -32.64 -9.59 10.11
C ARG A 468 -32.92 -11.02 9.61
N LEU A 469 -32.12 -11.99 10.04
CA LEU A 469 -32.30 -13.40 9.66
C LEU A 469 -33.53 -14.02 10.33
N VAL A 470 -33.80 -13.65 11.59
CA VAL A 470 -34.87 -14.27 12.39
C VAL A 470 -36.22 -13.56 12.26
N ALA A 471 -36.25 -12.32 11.78
CA ALA A 471 -37.47 -11.59 11.51
C ALA A 471 -38.21 -12.13 10.27
N ASN A 472 -39.54 -12.15 10.32
CA ASN A 472 -40.39 -12.59 9.22
C ASN A 472 -40.41 -11.57 8.06
N ASP A 473 -40.33 -10.29 8.39
CA ASP A 473 -40.33 -9.20 7.41
C ASP A 473 -39.51 -7.98 7.88
N SER A 474 -39.39 -6.98 7.00
CA SER A 474 -38.61 -5.76 7.27
C SER A 474 -39.21 -4.88 8.37
N THR A 475 -40.51 -4.99 8.65
CA THR A 475 -41.19 -4.22 9.70
C THR A 475 -40.89 -4.83 11.06
N GLU A 476 -40.97 -6.15 11.19
CA GLU A 476 -40.55 -6.86 12.41
C GLU A 476 -39.06 -6.63 12.68
N PHE A 477 -38.21 -6.74 11.66
CA PHE A 477 -36.78 -6.45 11.80
C PHE A 477 -36.51 -5.03 12.34
N ALA A 478 -37.15 -4.01 11.74
CA ALA A 478 -37.00 -2.64 12.20
C ALA A 478 -37.54 -2.46 13.63
N GLY A 479 -38.70 -3.04 13.96
CA GLY A 479 -39.28 -2.99 15.29
C GLY A 479 -38.35 -3.59 16.35
N LEU A 480 -37.78 -4.77 16.11
CA LEU A 480 -36.87 -5.42 17.07
C LEU A 480 -35.67 -4.55 17.45
N VAL A 481 -35.09 -3.84 16.48
CA VAL A 481 -33.90 -3.01 16.73
C VAL A 481 -34.29 -1.63 17.28
N LEU A 482 -35.35 -1.00 16.77
CA LEU A 482 -35.81 0.31 17.24
C LEU A 482 -36.38 0.23 18.67
N ASP A 483 -37.10 -0.83 19.02
CA ASP A 483 -37.57 -1.03 20.40
C ASP A 483 -36.39 -1.14 21.39
N ALA A 484 -35.28 -1.75 20.96
CA ALA A 484 -34.05 -1.79 21.76
C ALA A 484 -33.38 -0.41 21.83
N ALA A 485 -33.33 0.33 20.73
CA ALA A 485 -32.79 1.69 20.68
C ALA A 485 -33.58 2.65 21.59
N ASP A 486 -34.91 2.59 21.56
CA ASP A 486 -35.79 3.36 22.43
C ASP A 486 -35.56 2.99 23.90
N SER A 487 -35.42 1.70 24.21
CA SER A 487 -35.12 1.24 25.57
C SER A 487 -33.81 1.84 26.10
N LEU A 488 -32.75 1.85 25.28
CA LEU A 488 -31.46 2.46 25.63
C LEU A 488 -31.56 3.99 25.74
N GLN A 489 -32.27 4.65 24.82
CA GLN A 489 -32.47 6.10 24.87
C GLN A 489 -33.17 6.53 26.17
N MET A 490 -34.10 5.72 26.68
CA MET A 490 -34.80 5.98 27.95
C MET A 490 -33.91 5.86 29.19
N CYS A 491 -32.74 5.23 29.10
CA CYS A 491 -31.76 5.21 30.20
C CYS A 491 -31.17 6.62 30.48
N GLY A 492 -31.23 7.54 29.51
CA GLY A 492 -30.91 8.96 29.71
C GLY A 492 -29.43 9.29 29.88
N THR A 493 -28.51 8.35 29.59
CA THR A 493 -27.06 8.60 29.59
C THR A 493 -26.55 8.87 28.17
N ALA A 494 -25.43 9.60 28.06
CA ALA A 494 -24.81 9.91 26.77
C ALA A 494 -24.35 8.64 26.05
N GLU A 495 -23.83 7.67 26.80
CA GLU A 495 -23.40 6.36 26.31
C GLU A 495 -24.59 5.58 25.77
N SER A 496 -25.71 5.53 26.51
CA SER A 496 -26.92 4.80 26.08
C SER A 496 -27.54 5.41 24.83
N LEU A 497 -27.58 6.74 24.72
CA LEU A 497 -28.02 7.40 23.49
C LEU A 497 -27.06 7.17 22.32
N THR A 498 -25.75 7.18 22.56
CA THR A 498 -24.74 6.85 21.54
C THR A 498 -24.92 5.41 21.05
N GLN A 499 -25.18 4.47 21.96
CA GLN A 499 -25.42 3.07 21.64
C GLN A 499 -26.73 2.89 20.86
N ALA A 500 -27.80 3.58 21.27
CA ALA A 500 -29.09 3.59 20.57
C ALA A 500 -28.93 4.09 19.12
N LEU A 501 -28.22 5.20 18.92
CA LEU A 501 -27.90 5.72 17.59
C LEU A 501 -27.05 4.74 16.77
N TYR A 502 -26.07 4.08 17.38
CA TYR A 502 -25.21 3.10 16.71
C TYR A 502 -26.01 1.90 16.18
N ILE A 503 -26.89 1.32 16.99
CA ILE A 503 -27.71 0.16 16.56
C ILE A 503 -28.79 0.58 15.55
N ALA A 504 -29.36 1.78 15.67
CA ALA A 504 -30.26 2.35 14.67
C ALA A 504 -29.56 2.60 13.33
N GLY A 505 -28.32 3.11 13.36
CA GLY A 505 -27.47 3.23 12.17
C GLY A 505 -27.16 1.88 11.54
N SER A 506 -26.85 0.87 12.36
CA SER A 506 -26.58 -0.50 11.91
C SER A 506 -27.79 -1.16 11.25
N LEU A 507 -29.00 -0.86 11.75
CA LEU A 507 -30.28 -1.22 11.11
C LEU A 507 -30.39 -0.58 9.72
N LEU A 508 -30.19 0.75 9.64
CA LEU A 508 -30.33 1.50 8.39
C LEU A 508 -29.39 1.00 7.28
N GLU A 509 -28.13 0.70 7.62
CA GLU A 509 -27.15 0.12 6.68
C GLU A 509 -27.59 -1.23 6.09
N ARG A 510 -28.43 -1.97 6.82
CA ARG A 510 -28.89 -3.32 6.46
C ARG A 510 -30.30 -3.33 5.89
N THR A 511 -30.98 -2.20 5.87
CA THR A 511 -32.35 -2.12 5.37
C THR A 511 -32.33 -1.98 3.85
N THR A 512 -32.84 -2.97 3.13
CA THR A 512 -32.88 -2.97 1.65
C THR A 512 -34.06 -2.21 1.06
N LYS A 513 -35.12 -2.03 1.86
CA LYS A 513 -36.31 -1.23 1.53
C LYS A 513 -36.30 0.05 2.35
N ARG A 514 -37.07 1.06 1.93
CA ARG A 514 -37.26 2.26 2.75
C ARG A 514 -37.91 1.85 4.08
N LEU A 515 -37.45 2.42 5.19
CA LEU A 515 -38.23 2.31 6.43
C LEU A 515 -39.61 2.94 6.22
N PRO A 516 -40.66 2.39 6.83
CA PRO A 516 -41.96 3.06 6.88
C PRO A 516 -41.81 4.49 7.39
N SER A 517 -42.52 5.46 6.79
CA SER A 517 -42.39 6.87 7.15
C SER A 517 -42.59 7.13 8.64
N VAL A 518 -43.50 6.40 9.28
CA VAL A 518 -43.74 6.48 10.73
C VAL A 518 -42.49 6.07 11.53
N ALA A 519 -41.78 5.03 11.11
CA ALA A 519 -40.54 4.60 11.78
C ALA A 519 -39.39 5.58 11.50
N ALA A 520 -39.32 6.16 10.30
CA ALA A 520 -38.32 7.17 9.97
C ALA A 520 -38.51 8.46 10.80
N GLU A 521 -39.76 8.93 10.93
CA GLU A 521 -40.09 10.06 11.81
C GLU A 521 -39.83 9.72 13.28
N ALA A 522 -40.16 8.50 13.73
CA ALA A 522 -39.83 8.08 15.09
C ALA A 522 -38.32 8.16 15.37
N VAL A 523 -37.45 7.73 14.45
CA VAL A 523 -35.99 7.88 14.58
C VAL A 523 -35.56 9.36 14.62
N MET A 524 -36.17 10.21 13.79
CA MET A 524 -35.92 11.65 13.82
C MET A 524 -36.27 12.26 15.18
N ASP A 525 -37.46 11.96 15.70
CA ASP A 525 -38.04 12.52 16.91
C ASP A 525 -37.33 12.02 18.18
N SER A 526 -37.15 10.71 18.30
CA SER A 526 -36.65 10.06 19.52
C SER A 526 -35.12 10.06 19.63
N LEU A 527 -34.41 9.88 18.51
CA LEU A 527 -32.95 9.71 18.54
C LEU A 527 -32.21 10.95 18.02
N ILE A 528 -32.59 11.49 16.85
CA ILE A 528 -31.78 12.51 16.17
C ILE A 528 -31.96 13.89 16.80
N ARG A 529 -33.19 14.41 16.92
CA ARG A 529 -33.40 15.78 17.44
C ARG A 529 -32.82 16.01 18.85
N PRO A 530 -32.89 15.05 19.79
CA PRO A 530 -32.22 15.18 21.09
C PRO A 530 -30.69 15.12 20.99
N ALA A 531 -30.16 14.44 19.97
CA ALA A 531 -28.73 14.18 19.83
C ALA A 531 -27.95 15.31 19.12
N VAL A 532 -28.56 16.04 18.18
CA VAL A 532 -27.85 17.03 17.33
C VAL A 532 -27.21 18.18 18.10
N THR A 533 -27.77 18.56 19.25
CA THR A 533 -27.26 19.64 20.12
C THR A 533 -26.71 19.11 21.44
N HIS A 534 -26.53 17.80 21.56
CA HIS A 534 -26.05 17.16 22.78
C HIS A 534 -24.63 17.64 23.13
N SER A 535 -24.28 17.72 24.41
CA SER A 535 -22.96 18.21 24.87
C SER A 535 -21.80 17.31 24.42
N THR A 536 -22.01 15.99 24.46
CA THR A 536 -21.03 14.97 24.07
C THR A 536 -20.83 14.87 22.55
N THR A 537 -19.57 14.88 22.12
CA THR A 537 -19.17 14.80 20.70
C THR A 537 -19.56 13.46 20.06
N ALA A 538 -19.40 12.33 20.76
CA ALA A 538 -19.81 11.00 20.27
C ALA A 538 -21.29 10.93 19.87
N VAL A 539 -22.18 11.48 20.71
CA VAL A 539 -23.63 11.53 20.47
C VAL A 539 -23.93 12.33 19.19
N ARG A 540 -23.36 13.54 19.08
CA ARG A 540 -23.55 14.37 17.88
C ARG A 540 -23.01 13.67 16.62
N ARG A 541 -21.85 13.02 16.71
CA ARG A 541 -21.23 12.27 15.60
C ARG A 541 -22.12 11.13 15.10
N GLU A 542 -22.60 10.26 15.99
CA GLU A 542 -23.50 9.17 15.59
C GLU A 542 -24.82 9.71 15.04
N SER A 543 -25.33 10.82 15.58
CA SER A 543 -26.55 11.43 15.03
C SER A 543 -26.40 11.86 13.57
N MET A 544 -25.23 12.40 13.19
CA MET A 544 -24.94 12.74 11.78
C MET A 544 -24.88 11.49 10.89
N ARG A 545 -24.34 10.37 11.40
CA ARG A 545 -24.31 9.09 10.67
C ARG A 545 -25.72 8.57 10.41
N VAL A 546 -26.55 8.48 11.45
CA VAL A 546 -27.94 8.01 11.35
C VAL A 546 -28.74 8.93 10.42
N LEU A 547 -28.59 10.25 10.56
CA LEU A 547 -29.24 11.23 9.70
C LEU A 547 -28.85 11.09 8.23
N GLY A 548 -27.55 10.91 7.94
CA GLY A 548 -27.06 10.65 6.59
C GLY A 548 -27.64 9.36 5.99
N LEU A 549 -27.68 8.28 6.78
CA LEU A 549 -28.27 7.01 6.37
C LEU A 549 -29.78 7.11 6.11
N LEU A 550 -30.52 7.92 6.89
CA LEU A 550 -31.93 8.21 6.61
C LEU A 550 -32.10 8.95 5.27
N VAL A 551 -31.30 9.99 5.03
CA VAL A 551 -31.33 10.75 3.76
C VAL A 551 -31.01 9.84 2.56
N ALA A 552 -30.06 8.91 2.73
CA ALA A 552 -29.68 7.96 1.69
C ALA A 552 -30.75 6.88 1.45
N SER A 553 -31.36 6.35 2.52
CA SER A 553 -32.29 5.22 2.44
C SER A 553 -33.72 5.62 2.07
N GLN A 554 -34.19 6.81 2.45
CA GLN A 554 -35.58 7.23 2.24
C GLN A 554 -35.89 7.67 0.80
N GLY A 555 -34.86 7.94 -0.02
CA GLY A 555 -35.02 8.34 -1.41
C GLY A 555 -35.85 9.61 -1.64
N VAL A 556 -36.01 10.43 -0.60
CA VAL A 556 -36.56 11.79 -0.62
C VAL A 556 -35.65 12.65 0.25
N ILE A 557 -35.40 13.89 -0.16
CA ILE A 557 -34.57 14.82 0.60
C ILE A 557 -35.40 15.40 1.75
N SER A 558 -34.92 15.26 2.98
CA SER A 558 -35.47 15.99 4.14
C SER A 558 -34.78 17.35 4.24
N PRO A 559 -35.51 18.48 4.12
CA PRO A 559 -34.92 19.81 4.27
C PRO A 559 -34.28 20.01 5.64
N GLU A 560 -34.93 19.55 6.70
CA GLU A 560 -34.42 19.59 8.08
C GLU A 560 -33.07 18.86 8.18
N ALA A 561 -32.98 17.66 7.60
CA ALA A 561 -31.74 16.87 7.61
C ALA A 561 -30.58 17.58 6.90
N VAL A 562 -30.85 18.21 5.75
CA VAL A 562 -29.81 18.95 5.01
C VAL A 562 -29.31 20.14 5.83
N VAL A 563 -30.21 20.89 6.47
CA VAL A 563 -29.83 22.04 7.31
C VAL A 563 -28.97 21.60 8.49
N ILE A 564 -29.35 20.52 9.17
CA ILE A 564 -28.57 19.96 10.29
C ILE A 564 -27.16 19.55 9.82
N LEU A 565 -27.06 18.76 8.74
CA LEU A 565 -25.77 18.29 8.23
C LEU A 565 -24.85 19.44 7.80
N ARG A 566 -25.39 20.47 7.14
CA ARG A 566 -24.59 21.65 6.73
C ARG A 566 -24.11 22.46 7.92
N THR A 567 -24.96 22.61 8.94
CA THR A 567 -24.59 23.31 10.17
C THR A 567 -23.48 22.55 10.90
N ALA A 568 -23.60 21.23 11.02
CA ALA A 568 -22.60 20.38 11.64
C ALA A 568 -21.26 20.43 10.91
N LEU A 569 -21.25 20.37 9.57
CA LEU A 569 -20.04 20.50 8.76
C LEU A 569 -19.30 21.82 9.00
N SER A 570 -20.03 22.90 9.23
CA SER A 570 -19.48 24.26 9.34
C SER A 570 -19.04 24.66 10.75
N ALA A 571 -19.63 24.08 11.80
CA ALA A 571 -19.53 24.61 13.16
C ALA A 571 -19.09 23.62 14.24
N ASP A 572 -19.12 22.30 13.99
CA ASP A 572 -18.92 21.29 15.04
C ASP A 572 -17.44 20.84 15.17
N ALA A 573 -17.16 19.91 16.07
CA ALA A 573 -15.86 19.28 16.25
C ALA A 573 -15.47 18.42 15.03
N ALA A 574 -14.17 18.23 14.80
CA ALA A 574 -13.65 17.54 13.63
C ALA A 574 -14.28 16.15 13.36
N PRO A 575 -14.51 15.26 14.36
CA PRO A 575 -15.17 13.97 14.13
C PRO A 575 -16.61 14.11 13.59
N VAL A 576 -17.37 15.07 14.12
CA VAL A 576 -18.75 15.34 13.68
C VAL A 576 -18.75 15.95 12.28
N ARG A 577 -17.83 16.87 12.01
CA ARG A 577 -17.64 17.47 10.68
C ARG A 577 -17.25 16.43 9.62
N CYS A 578 -16.36 15.49 9.95
CA CYS A 578 -16.01 14.36 9.09
C CYS A 578 -17.25 13.54 8.74
N MET A 579 -18.07 13.17 9.73
CA MET A 579 -19.29 12.41 9.48
C MET A 579 -20.33 13.20 8.67
N ALA A 580 -20.48 14.50 8.95
CA ALA A 580 -21.36 15.37 8.18
C ALA A 580 -20.92 15.50 6.72
N ALA A 581 -19.61 15.63 6.46
CA ALA A 581 -19.04 15.65 5.11
C ALA A 581 -19.28 14.35 4.33
N ARG A 582 -19.21 13.19 5.01
CA ARG A 582 -19.57 11.88 4.43
C ARG A 582 -21.05 11.84 4.08
N ALA A 583 -21.91 12.16 5.04
CA ALA A 583 -23.35 12.13 4.86
C ALA A 583 -23.81 13.06 3.71
N LEU A 584 -23.26 14.28 3.64
CA LEU A 584 -23.53 15.21 2.53
C LEU A 584 -22.96 14.71 1.20
N GLY A 585 -21.77 14.13 1.20
CA GLY A 585 -21.16 13.52 0.01
C GLY A 585 -22.00 12.37 -0.56
N ASP A 586 -22.45 11.45 0.31
CA ASP A 586 -23.30 10.32 -0.07
C ASP A 586 -24.68 10.80 -0.55
N ALA A 587 -25.28 11.77 0.16
CA ALA A 587 -26.53 12.40 -0.28
C ALA A 587 -26.37 13.08 -1.65
N ALA A 588 -25.24 13.72 -1.92
CA ALA A 588 -24.95 14.36 -3.21
C ALA A 588 -24.70 13.35 -4.33
N LEU A 589 -24.13 12.18 -4.02
CA LEU A 589 -24.02 11.09 -4.98
C LEU A 589 -25.40 10.59 -5.42
N ILE A 590 -26.34 10.45 -4.48
CA ILE A 590 -27.70 9.96 -4.73
C ILE A 590 -28.56 11.04 -5.40
N HIS A 591 -28.70 12.20 -4.76
CA HIS A 591 -29.68 13.23 -5.14
C HIS A 591 -29.12 14.35 -6.02
N GLY A 592 -27.80 14.58 -5.95
CA GLY A 592 -27.11 15.65 -6.67
C GLY A 592 -26.85 16.89 -5.80
N PRO A 593 -25.69 17.56 -5.93
CA PRO A 593 -25.37 18.74 -5.12
C PRO A 593 -26.41 19.85 -5.23
N ALA A 594 -26.87 20.16 -6.44
CA ALA A 594 -27.85 21.20 -6.69
C ALA A 594 -29.19 20.97 -5.96
N ALA A 595 -29.63 19.71 -5.82
CA ALA A 595 -30.86 19.38 -5.11
C ALA A 595 -30.71 19.59 -3.59
N LEU A 596 -29.55 19.29 -3.02
CA LEU A 596 -29.26 19.57 -1.61
C LEU A 596 -29.14 21.09 -1.37
N ASP A 597 -28.52 21.80 -2.31
CA ASP A 597 -28.29 23.23 -2.22
C ASP A 597 -29.59 24.06 -2.25
N GLN A 598 -30.71 23.52 -2.75
CA GLN A 598 -32.03 24.15 -2.65
C GLN A 598 -32.54 24.29 -1.21
N HIS A 599 -31.99 23.51 -0.27
CA HIS A 599 -32.41 23.49 1.13
C HIS A 599 -31.40 24.16 2.07
N ARG A 600 -30.40 24.88 1.54
CA ARG A 600 -29.44 25.63 2.37
C ARG A 600 -30.09 26.85 3.00
N VAL A 601 -29.70 27.18 4.23
CA VAL A 601 -30.11 28.44 4.88
C VAL A 601 -29.20 29.54 4.36
N LEU A 602 -29.77 30.54 3.69
CA LEU A 602 -29.02 31.69 3.18
C LEU A 602 -28.64 32.61 4.35
N ALA A 603 -27.38 33.04 4.37
CA ALA A 603 -26.88 34.06 5.29
C ALA A 603 -26.33 35.21 4.45
N ASP A 604 -26.62 36.45 4.84
CA ASP A 604 -26.09 37.63 4.19
C ASP A 604 -24.64 37.86 4.67
N PRO A 605 -23.64 37.84 3.76
CA PRO A 605 -22.24 38.07 4.14
C PRO A 605 -21.99 39.47 4.71
N ASP A 606 -22.85 40.43 4.39
CA ASP A 606 -22.75 41.83 4.85
C ASP A 606 -23.49 42.06 6.19
N ASP A 607 -24.18 41.04 6.71
CA ASP A 607 -24.82 41.09 8.02
C ASP A 607 -23.76 40.94 9.12
N ALA A 608 -23.60 41.99 9.93
CA ALA A 608 -22.64 42.04 11.02
C ALA A 608 -22.91 41.02 12.13
N ASP A 609 -24.15 40.51 12.23
CA ASP A 609 -24.54 39.50 13.22
C ASP A 609 -24.36 38.05 12.71
N ALA A 610 -24.04 37.85 11.43
CA ALA A 610 -23.83 36.54 10.84
C ALA A 610 -22.47 35.95 11.25
N THR A 611 -22.50 34.78 11.91
CA THR A 611 -21.28 34.04 12.27
C THR A 611 -20.63 33.43 11.03
N GLU A 612 -19.30 33.25 11.06
CA GLU A 612 -18.56 32.59 9.98
C GLU A 612 -19.14 31.19 9.68
N SER A 613 -19.56 30.46 10.71
CA SER A 613 -20.23 29.16 10.56
C SER A 613 -21.56 29.23 9.80
N GLN A 614 -22.36 30.28 10.00
CA GLN A 614 -23.62 30.47 9.27
C GLN A 614 -23.35 30.81 7.80
N ILE A 615 -22.35 31.64 7.54
CA ILE A 615 -21.89 31.94 6.17
C ILE A 615 -21.39 30.66 5.50
N ASN A 616 -20.58 29.85 6.19
CA ASN A 616 -20.07 28.59 5.64
C ASN A 616 -21.18 27.59 5.33
N ALA A 617 -22.20 27.49 6.19
CA ALA A 617 -23.35 26.61 5.97
C ALA A 617 -24.23 27.05 4.78
N SER A 618 -24.20 28.34 4.43
CA SER A 618 -24.97 28.93 3.33
C SER A 618 -24.29 28.79 1.96
N LEU A 619 -22.99 28.50 1.93
CA LEU A 619 -22.23 28.26 0.69
C LEU A 619 -22.80 27.08 -0.09
N PRO A 620 -22.73 27.07 -1.44
CA PRO A 620 -22.93 25.86 -2.24
C PRO A 620 -22.06 24.69 -1.75
N LEU A 621 -22.56 23.45 -1.89
CA LEU A 621 -21.88 22.27 -1.32
C LEU A 621 -20.46 22.10 -1.86
N GLU A 622 -20.26 22.44 -3.15
CA GLU A 622 -18.95 22.53 -3.80
C GLU A 622 -17.96 23.36 -2.97
N LEU A 623 -18.33 24.61 -2.66
CA LEU A 623 -17.47 25.55 -1.96
C LEU A 623 -17.28 25.19 -0.50
N ALA A 624 -18.31 24.65 0.16
CA ALA A 624 -18.20 24.16 1.54
C ALA A 624 -17.17 23.02 1.67
N LEU A 625 -17.20 22.04 0.76
CA LEU A 625 -16.23 20.94 0.73
C LEU A 625 -14.83 21.43 0.33
N MET A 626 -14.71 22.36 -0.63
CA MET A 626 -13.43 22.98 -0.98
C MET A 626 -12.82 23.76 0.19
N LYS A 627 -13.62 24.48 0.98
CA LYS A 627 -13.13 25.16 2.19
C LYS A 627 -12.61 24.16 3.23
N CYS A 628 -13.32 23.05 3.45
CA CYS A 628 -12.86 21.98 4.34
C CYS A 628 -11.53 21.36 3.88
N LEU A 629 -11.32 21.19 2.57
CA LEU A 629 -10.05 20.73 1.99
C LEU A 629 -8.88 21.68 2.31
N ASP A 630 -9.16 22.98 2.41
CA ASP A 630 -8.16 24.03 2.57
C ASP A 630 -7.76 24.33 4.03
N GLU A 631 -8.65 24.09 4.99
CA GLU A 631 -8.45 24.42 6.41
C GLU A 631 -7.24 23.72 7.06
N GLU A 632 -6.85 22.54 6.59
CA GLU A 632 -5.94 21.64 7.31
C GLU A 632 -4.47 21.75 6.88
N GLY A 633 -4.06 22.93 6.41
CA GLY A 633 -2.69 23.23 5.97
C GLY A 633 -1.64 23.38 7.08
N LYS A 634 -1.93 23.04 8.35
CA LYS A 634 -0.96 23.09 9.47
C LYS A 634 -0.26 21.73 9.67
N PRO A 635 1.04 21.68 10.01
CA PRO A 635 1.71 20.45 10.43
C PRO A 635 1.05 19.88 11.69
N PHE A 636 0.58 18.64 11.61
CA PHE A 636 0.27 17.83 12.79
C PHE A 636 1.58 17.46 13.50
N GLU A 637 1.62 17.60 14.83
CA GLU A 637 2.80 17.29 15.64
C GLU A 637 2.92 15.79 15.86
N PHE A 638 4.10 15.25 15.55
CA PHE A 638 4.43 13.87 15.82
C PHE A 638 4.78 13.75 17.30
N LYS A 639 3.94 13.07 18.12
CA LYS A 639 4.45 12.50 19.36
C LYS A 639 5.44 11.40 18.97
N SER A 640 6.72 11.58 19.31
CA SER A 640 7.85 10.73 18.91
C SER A 640 7.70 9.26 19.29
N ASP A 641 6.73 8.94 20.15
CA ASP A 641 6.69 7.67 20.88
C ASP A 641 5.54 6.76 20.41
N ALA A 642 4.95 6.99 19.23
CA ALA A 642 3.84 6.20 18.67
C ALA A 642 4.19 4.74 18.27
N LEU A 643 5.33 4.22 18.71
CA LEU A 643 5.64 2.78 18.71
C LEU A 643 5.37 2.12 20.08
N ASP A 644 5.11 2.91 21.12
CA ASP A 644 4.54 2.43 22.37
C ASP A 644 3.02 2.46 22.23
N LEU A 645 2.44 1.27 22.01
CA LEU A 645 1.00 1.02 22.04
C LEU A 645 0.37 1.26 23.43
N GLU A 646 1.11 1.85 24.38
CA GLU A 646 0.68 2.03 25.78
C GLU A 646 0.31 3.48 26.15
N ASP A 647 0.65 4.50 25.35
CA ASP A 647 0.37 5.91 25.69
C ASP A 647 -0.59 6.61 24.72
N VAL A 648 -1.82 6.09 24.62
CA VAL A 648 -2.96 6.94 24.26
C VAL A 648 -3.36 7.66 25.54
N ASP A 649 -3.12 8.99 25.60
CA ASP A 649 -3.66 9.85 26.66
C ASP A 649 -5.18 9.60 26.77
N VAL A 650 -5.58 8.90 27.83
CA VAL A 650 -6.96 8.47 28.10
C VAL A 650 -7.87 9.66 28.44
N GLU A 651 -7.31 10.87 28.59
CA GLU A 651 -8.04 12.04 29.08
C GLU A 651 -8.75 12.88 27.99
N ASP A 652 -8.72 12.50 26.71
CA ASP A 652 -9.46 13.21 25.64
C ASP A 652 -10.22 12.28 24.66
N VAL A 653 -10.60 11.07 25.14
CA VAL A 653 -11.31 10.05 24.34
C VAL A 653 -12.83 10.28 24.39
N ASP A 654 -13.27 11.36 23.74
CA ASP A 654 -14.70 11.63 23.49
C ASP A 654 -15.22 10.96 22.20
N ALA A 655 -14.39 10.13 21.54
CA ALA A 655 -14.72 9.29 20.40
C ALA A 655 -14.31 7.83 20.68
N THR A 656 -15.20 6.87 20.42
CA THR A 656 -15.01 5.44 20.71
C THR A 656 -13.71 4.94 20.04
N LYS A 657 -12.86 4.15 20.73
CA LYS A 657 -11.50 3.78 20.23
C LYS A 657 -11.47 3.25 18.79
N ALA A 658 -12.51 2.55 18.34
CA ALA A 658 -12.63 2.06 16.97
C ALA A 658 -12.99 3.16 15.94
N ALA A 659 -13.85 4.12 16.31
CA ALA A 659 -14.08 5.32 15.50
C ALA A 659 -12.83 6.21 15.50
N ALA A 660 -12.20 6.40 16.66
CA ALA A 660 -10.98 7.18 16.83
C ALA A 660 -9.80 6.65 16.01
N ALA A 661 -9.63 5.33 15.84
CA ALA A 661 -8.55 4.76 15.01
C ALA A 661 -8.77 4.96 13.49
N ILE A 662 -10.02 4.84 13.01
CA ILE A 662 -10.38 5.11 11.62
C ILE A 662 -10.35 6.63 11.34
N GLU A 663 -10.76 7.44 12.30
CA GLU A 663 -10.85 8.90 12.21
C GLU A 663 -9.51 9.60 12.50
N ALA A 664 -8.60 8.99 13.27
CA ALA A 664 -7.24 9.50 13.46
C ALA A 664 -6.45 9.53 12.13
N GLU A 665 -6.81 8.69 11.16
CA GLU A 665 -6.26 8.73 9.81
C GLU A 665 -6.99 9.71 8.87
N GLU A 666 -8.15 10.23 9.28
CA GLU A 666 -9.08 10.96 8.42
C GLU A 666 -9.36 12.37 8.91
N SER A 667 -8.77 13.32 8.22
CA SER A 667 -9.03 14.73 8.42
C SER A 667 -10.31 15.16 7.65
N VAL A 668 -10.97 16.24 8.08
CA VAL A 668 -12.18 16.77 7.41
C VAL A 668 -11.89 17.06 5.94
N GLY A 669 -10.70 17.58 5.64
CA GLY A 669 -10.23 17.82 4.27
C GLY A 669 -10.00 16.53 3.47
N THR A 670 -9.59 15.43 4.12
CA THR A 670 -9.46 14.12 3.47
C THR A 670 -10.82 13.57 3.06
N VAL A 671 -11.80 13.63 3.95
CA VAL A 671 -13.18 13.22 3.67
C VAL A 671 -13.80 14.11 2.60
N ALA A 672 -13.60 15.43 2.68
CA ALA A 672 -14.10 16.37 1.68
C ALA A 672 -13.50 16.09 0.29
N ALA A 673 -12.18 15.84 0.20
CA ALA A 673 -11.54 15.44 -1.04
C ALA A 673 -12.12 14.15 -1.61
N GLU A 674 -12.34 13.12 -0.78
CA GLU A 674 -12.93 11.85 -1.21
C GLU A 674 -14.37 12.06 -1.74
N SER A 675 -15.18 12.86 -1.04
CA SER A 675 -16.54 13.24 -1.49
C SER A 675 -16.51 13.97 -2.84
N LEU A 676 -15.66 15.00 -3.00
CA LEU A 676 -15.49 15.72 -4.26
C LEU A 676 -15.08 14.78 -5.40
N CYS A 677 -14.09 13.90 -5.15
CA CYS A 677 -13.61 12.92 -6.12
C CYS A 677 -14.73 11.97 -6.58
N LYS A 678 -15.50 11.41 -5.63
CA LYS A 678 -16.60 10.49 -5.94
C LYS A 678 -17.70 11.19 -6.76
N ILE A 679 -18.08 12.41 -6.39
CA ILE A 679 -19.12 13.17 -7.09
C ILE A 679 -18.70 13.46 -8.53
N VAL A 680 -17.46 13.91 -8.74
CA VAL A 680 -16.88 14.13 -10.09
C VAL A 680 -16.86 12.83 -10.90
N LEU A 681 -16.36 11.72 -10.34
CA LEU A 681 -16.34 10.43 -11.06
C LEU A 681 -17.73 9.92 -11.41
N ARG A 682 -18.74 10.19 -10.57
CA ARG A 682 -20.12 9.76 -10.82
C ARG A 682 -20.83 10.64 -11.84
N ARG A 683 -20.65 11.97 -11.78
CA ARG A 683 -21.50 12.95 -12.49
C ARG A 683 -20.80 13.71 -13.64
N GLY A 684 -19.48 13.61 -13.79
CA GLY A 684 -18.75 14.27 -14.87
C GLY A 684 -18.88 15.80 -14.81
N GLU A 685 -19.06 16.45 -15.95
CA GLU A 685 -19.19 17.92 -16.05
C GLU A 685 -20.37 18.47 -15.24
N GLY A 686 -21.46 17.72 -15.12
CA GLY A 686 -22.62 18.09 -14.32
C GLY A 686 -22.45 17.84 -12.81
N ALA A 687 -21.24 17.52 -12.34
CA ALA A 687 -20.97 17.33 -10.92
C ALA A 687 -21.15 18.62 -10.13
N PHE A 688 -20.63 19.72 -10.66
CA PHE A 688 -20.49 21.01 -9.98
C PHE A 688 -20.52 22.14 -11.00
N GLU A 689 -20.81 23.36 -10.57
CA GLU A 689 -20.83 24.51 -11.47
C GLU A 689 -19.41 24.82 -11.99
N ALA A 690 -18.39 24.69 -11.12
CA ALA A 690 -16.99 24.86 -11.49
C ALA A 690 -16.17 23.56 -11.35
N ALA A 691 -16.66 22.46 -11.91
CA ALA A 691 -16.02 21.13 -11.81
C ALA A 691 -14.53 21.11 -12.22
N ALA A 692 -14.12 21.86 -13.24
CA ALA A 692 -12.71 21.97 -13.64
C ALA A 692 -11.85 22.69 -12.57
N ALA A 693 -12.41 23.66 -11.85
CA ALA A 693 -11.74 24.35 -10.74
C ALA A 693 -11.55 23.41 -9.53
N VAL A 694 -12.56 22.58 -9.23
CA VAL A 694 -12.46 21.52 -8.21
C VAL A 694 -11.29 20.59 -8.52
N ILE A 695 -11.17 20.11 -9.76
CA ILE A 695 -10.08 19.20 -10.17
C ILE A 695 -8.72 19.89 -10.08
N SER A 696 -8.62 21.15 -10.50
CA SER A 696 -7.40 21.95 -10.34
C SER A 696 -6.98 22.04 -8.87
N ARG A 697 -7.93 22.25 -7.94
CA ARG A 697 -7.68 22.30 -6.49
C ARG A 697 -7.25 20.95 -5.93
N LEU A 698 -7.91 19.86 -6.32
CA LEU A 698 -7.54 18.49 -5.94
C LEU A 698 -6.14 18.13 -6.45
N LEU A 699 -5.75 18.62 -7.63
CA LEU A 699 -4.43 18.38 -8.19
C LEU A 699 -3.36 19.14 -7.40
N GLY A 700 -3.62 20.38 -7.01
CA GLY A 700 -2.78 21.11 -6.06
C GLY A 700 -2.63 20.36 -4.74
N SER A 701 -3.74 19.84 -4.21
CA SER A 701 -3.76 19.05 -2.97
C SER A 701 -2.96 17.75 -3.09
N TYR A 702 -2.94 17.09 -4.25
CA TYR A 702 -2.14 15.89 -4.47
C TYR A 702 -0.64 16.13 -4.33
N PHE A 703 -0.15 17.27 -4.82
CA PHE A 703 1.25 17.63 -4.69
C PHE A 703 1.61 18.24 -3.33
N ALA A 704 0.63 18.80 -2.63
CA ALA A 704 0.78 19.30 -1.26
C ALA A 704 0.62 18.19 -0.20
N ALA A 705 -0.01 17.06 -0.54
CA ALA A 705 -0.24 15.96 0.36
C ALA A 705 1.08 15.31 0.78
N ASP A 706 1.40 15.40 2.06
CA ASP A 706 2.45 14.59 2.67
C ASP A 706 1.90 13.17 2.89
N ALA A 707 2.36 12.21 2.09
CA ALA A 707 1.92 10.82 2.16
C ALA A 707 2.24 10.14 3.50
N GLN A 708 3.17 10.69 4.31
CA GLN A 708 3.41 10.21 5.67
C GLN A 708 2.39 10.75 6.66
N ARG A 709 1.85 11.96 6.43
CA ARG A 709 0.89 12.63 7.32
C ARG A 709 -0.56 12.33 6.97
N ARG A 710 -0.89 12.29 5.68
CA ARG A 710 -2.25 12.04 5.16
C ARG A 710 -2.20 10.93 4.10
N PRO A 711 -1.89 9.68 4.50
CA PRO A 711 -1.77 8.57 3.58
C PRO A 711 -3.08 8.33 2.80
N ARG A 712 -4.24 8.46 3.46
CA ARG A 712 -5.55 8.28 2.83
C ARG A 712 -5.81 9.31 1.73
N LEU A 713 -5.55 10.59 1.97
CA LEU A 713 -5.69 11.64 0.95
C LEU A 713 -4.77 11.39 -0.24
N ALA A 714 -3.49 11.10 0.03
CA ALA A 714 -2.51 10.83 -1.02
C ALA A 714 -2.91 9.62 -1.87
N GLN A 715 -3.39 8.54 -1.24
CA GLN A 715 -3.88 7.34 -1.93
C GLN A 715 -5.16 7.62 -2.72
N CYS A 716 -6.13 8.30 -2.13
CA CYS A 716 -7.39 8.69 -2.77
C CYS A 716 -7.11 9.44 -4.07
N LEU A 717 -6.27 10.47 -4.02
CA LEU A 717 -5.91 11.27 -5.18
C LEU A 717 -5.06 10.49 -6.19
N ALA A 718 -4.15 9.63 -5.73
CA ALA A 718 -3.34 8.77 -6.61
C ALA A 718 -4.19 7.77 -7.42
N VAL A 719 -5.34 7.35 -6.90
CA VAL A 719 -6.30 6.48 -7.60
C VAL A 719 -7.29 7.29 -8.43
N PHE A 720 -7.75 8.43 -7.91
CA PHE A 720 -8.72 9.31 -8.57
C PHE A 720 -8.24 9.82 -9.93
N PHE A 721 -7.01 10.36 -10.03
CA PHE A 721 -6.54 10.97 -11.28
C PHE A 721 -6.42 9.97 -12.44
N PRO A 722 -5.81 8.78 -12.26
CA PRO A 722 -5.84 7.75 -13.30
C PRO A 722 -7.27 7.33 -13.68
N ALA A 723 -8.18 7.18 -12.71
CA ALA A 723 -9.57 6.82 -12.97
C ALA A 723 -10.32 7.90 -13.76
N LEU A 724 -10.06 9.17 -13.48
CA LEU A 724 -10.58 10.31 -14.23
C LEU A 724 -10.05 10.31 -15.68
N ALA A 725 -8.74 10.10 -15.84
CA ALA A 725 -8.06 10.08 -17.14
C ALA A 725 -8.49 8.91 -18.05
N SER A 726 -8.81 7.75 -17.46
CA SER A 726 -9.35 6.60 -18.18
C SER A 726 -10.89 6.58 -18.24
N GLY A 727 -11.54 7.65 -17.78
CA GLY A 727 -13.00 7.73 -17.72
C GLY A 727 -13.66 8.02 -19.09
N PRO A 728 -15.00 8.04 -19.13
CA PRO A 728 -15.76 8.56 -20.25
C PRO A 728 -15.38 9.98 -20.69
N GLU A 729 -15.86 10.38 -21.87
CA GLU A 729 -15.47 11.62 -22.55
C GLU A 729 -15.64 12.90 -21.72
N ASP A 730 -16.78 13.06 -21.04
CA ASP A 730 -17.09 14.17 -20.13
C ASP A 730 -16.07 14.32 -18.98
N ARG A 731 -15.55 13.21 -18.45
CA ARG A 731 -14.54 13.22 -17.36
C ARG A 731 -13.15 13.56 -17.88
N ARG A 732 -12.81 13.08 -19.08
CA ARG A 732 -11.54 13.43 -19.74
C ARG A 732 -11.51 14.90 -20.15
N ARG A 733 -12.67 15.47 -20.54
CA ARG A 733 -12.82 16.90 -20.85
C ARG A 733 -12.49 17.76 -19.65
N LEU A 734 -13.00 17.40 -18.47
CA LEU A 734 -12.68 18.09 -17.22
C LEU A 734 -11.17 18.12 -16.90
N LEU A 735 -10.43 17.06 -17.23
CA LEU A 735 -8.97 17.03 -17.09
C LEU A 735 -8.28 17.98 -18.08
N ALA A 736 -8.81 18.12 -19.30
CA ALA A 736 -8.30 19.09 -20.26
C ALA A 736 -8.56 20.52 -19.77
N ASP A 737 -9.78 20.80 -19.32
CA ASP A 737 -10.20 22.13 -18.87
C ASP A 737 -9.45 22.58 -17.60
N CYS A 738 -9.07 21.65 -16.73
CA CYS A 738 -8.30 21.97 -15.53
C CYS A 738 -6.79 22.16 -15.79
N ALA A 739 -6.25 21.72 -16.94
CA ALA A 739 -4.80 21.63 -17.15
C ALA A 739 -4.11 23.00 -17.11
N LEU A 740 -4.62 24.00 -17.84
CA LEU A 740 -4.06 25.36 -17.82
C LEU A 740 -4.26 26.05 -16.46
N PRO A 741 -5.46 26.06 -15.83
CA PRO A 741 -5.65 26.54 -14.47
C PRO A 741 -4.69 25.90 -13.45
N ALA A 742 -4.46 24.59 -13.53
CA ALA A 742 -3.55 23.89 -12.64
C ALA A 742 -2.08 24.31 -12.85
N LEU A 743 -1.64 24.48 -14.10
CA LEU A 743 -0.30 25.00 -14.40
C LEU A 743 -0.12 26.42 -13.85
N ARG A 744 -1.11 27.30 -14.03
CA ARG A 744 -1.11 28.68 -13.49
C ARG A 744 -1.00 28.68 -11.96
N ALA A 745 -1.78 27.84 -11.28
CA ALA A 745 -1.73 27.70 -9.83
C ALA A 745 -0.36 27.16 -9.37
N ALA A 746 0.16 26.14 -10.05
CA ALA A 746 1.45 25.54 -9.74
C ALA A 746 2.65 26.47 -10.02
N ALA A 747 2.50 27.49 -10.85
CA ALA A 747 3.54 28.50 -11.09
C ALA A 747 3.90 29.30 -9.82
N LYS A 748 2.96 29.40 -8.87
CA LYS A 748 3.13 30.12 -7.59
C LYS A 748 3.89 29.29 -6.54
N ILE A 749 4.18 28.00 -6.81
CA ILE A 749 4.78 27.06 -5.85
C ILE A 749 5.93 26.23 -6.46
N LYS A 750 6.82 25.69 -5.63
CA LYS A 750 7.87 24.75 -6.07
C LYS A 750 7.22 23.41 -6.43
N GLY A 751 7.52 22.86 -7.62
CA GLY A 751 7.05 21.53 -8.03
C GLY A 751 6.32 21.45 -9.36
N LEU A 752 6.16 22.58 -10.07
CA LEU A 752 5.51 22.65 -11.38
C LEU A 752 5.96 21.58 -12.40
N SER A 753 7.24 21.22 -12.44
CA SER A 753 7.72 20.18 -13.36
C SER A 753 7.08 18.81 -13.10
N ARG A 754 6.72 18.51 -11.85
CA ARG A 754 5.99 17.29 -11.48
C ARG A 754 4.52 17.38 -11.89
N VAL A 755 3.91 18.57 -11.74
CA VAL A 755 2.53 18.84 -12.17
C VAL A 755 2.42 18.68 -13.69
N ALA A 756 3.30 19.31 -14.45
CA ALA A 756 3.33 19.20 -15.90
C ALA A 756 3.57 17.75 -16.36
N ALA A 757 4.49 17.02 -15.72
CA ALA A 757 4.74 15.61 -16.05
C ALA A 757 3.53 14.72 -15.77
N LEU A 758 2.83 14.94 -14.65
CA LEU A 758 1.61 14.20 -14.33
C LEU A 758 0.48 14.54 -15.29
N LEU A 759 0.26 15.82 -15.60
CA LEU A 759 -0.76 16.23 -16.58
C LEU A 759 -0.51 15.58 -17.94
N VAL A 760 0.74 15.55 -18.41
CA VAL A 760 1.10 14.81 -19.64
C VAL A 760 0.72 13.34 -19.50
N GLN A 761 1.10 12.68 -18.41
CA GLN A 761 0.78 11.26 -18.20
C GLN A 761 -0.73 11.00 -18.20
N LEU A 762 -1.51 11.86 -17.55
CA LEU A 762 -2.96 11.72 -17.46
C LEU A 762 -3.64 12.00 -18.81
N LEU A 763 -3.28 13.09 -19.49
CA LEU A 763 -3.85 13.46 -20.79
C LEU A 763 -3.53 12.42 -21.88
N THR A 764 -2.40 11.71 -21.76
CA THR A 764 -1.96 10.67 -22.70
C THR A 764 -2.30 9.24 -22.25
N ALA A 765 -3.09 9.09 -21.17
CA ALA A 765 -3.44 7.77 -20.64
C ALA A 765 -4.39 6.97 -21.54
N SER A 766 -5.17 7.65 -22.37
CA SER A 766 -6.07 7.04 -23.37
C SER A 766 -5.45 7.12 -24.77
N GLU A 767 -5.70 6.09 -25.58
CA GLU A 767 -5.36 6.12 -27.02
C GLU A 767 -6.30 7.03 -27.82
N GLU A 768 -7.49 7.30 -27.28
CA GLU A 768 -8.43 8.24 -27.90
C GLU A 768 -7.99 9.70 -27.69
N PRO A 769 -8.18 10.57 -28.69
CA PRO A 769 -7.94 12.00 -28.51
C PRO A 769 -8.74 12.54 -27.31
N THR A 770 -8.13 13.47 -26.58
CA THR A 770 -8.77 14.10 -25.42
C THR A 770 -9.94 14.95 -25.91
N SER A 771 -11.11 14.75 -25.32
CA SER A 771 -12.25 15.66 -25.51
C SER A 771 -11.83 17.07 -25.15
N GLY A 772 -11.98 17.94 -26.15
CA GLY A 772 -11.54 19.32 -26.08
C GLY A 772 -10.03 19.59 -25.93
N GLY A 773 -9.22 18.60 -26.32
CA GLY A 773 -7.78 18.77 -26.47
C GLY A 773 -7.41 19.87 -27.47
N ALA A 774 -8.27 20.18 -28.46
CA ALA A 774 -8.05 21.26 -29.41
C ALA A 774 -8.16 22.64 -28.73
N GLU A 775 -9.18 22.86 -27.89
CA GLU A 775 -9.29 24.13 -27.14
C GLU A 775 -8.18 24.25 -26.10
N LEU A 776 -7.79 23.16 -25.44
CA LEU A 776 -6.63 23.16 -24.54
C LEU A 776 -5.34 23.50 -25.30
N ALA A 777 -5.13 22.92 -26.49
CA ALA A 777 -3.97 23.22 -27.31
C ALA A 777 -3.93 24.70 -27.73
N LEU A 778 -5.07 25.26 -28.12
CA LEU A 778 -5.21 26.68 -28.41
C LEU A 778 -4.89 27.55 -27.18
N ALA A 779 -5.46 27.22 -26.03
CA ALA A 779 -5.25 27.97 -24.79
C ALA A 779 -3.78 27.95 -24.35
N LEU A 780 -3.11 26.80 -24.41
CA LEU A 780 -1.67 26.67 -24.09
C LEU A 780 -0.78 27.38 -25.11
N ALA A 781 -1.16 27.39 -26.39
CA ALA A 781 -0.41 28.09 -27.44
C ALA A 781 -0.50 29.61 -27.25
N ASN A 782 -1.70 30.12 -26.94
CA ASN A 782 -1.92 31.52 -26.60
C ASN A 782 -1.19 31.93 -25.32
N GLU A 783 -1.21 31.10 -24.28
CA GLU A 783 -0.44 31.31 -23.04
C GLU A 783 1.06 31.41 -23.36
N SER A 784 1.59 30.50 -24.18
CA SER A 784 3.01 30.49 -24.58
C SER A 784 3.40 31.73 -25.39
N LEU A 785 2.52 32.16 -26.30
CA LEU A 785 2.71 33.37 -27.10
C LEU A 785 2.70 34.63 -26.21
N ALA A 786 1.77 34.73 -25.26
CA ALA A 786 1.70 35.83 -24.30
C ALA A 786 2.94 35.89 -23.39
N LEU A 787 3.48 34.74 -22.98
CA LEU A 787 4.73 34.68 -22.19
C LEU A 787 5.95 35.09 -23.01
N SER A 788 5.94 34.89 -24.33
CA SER A 788 7.06 35.22 -25.22
C SER A 788 7.30 36.73 -25.39
N THR A 789 6.29 37.56 -25.14
CA THR A 789 6.36 39.02 -25.30
C THR A 789 6.86 39.76 -24.05
N LYS A 790 7.14 39.06 -22.94
CA LYS A 790 7.63 39.66 -21.67
C LYS A 790 9.15 39.56 -21.48
N GLN A 791 9.72 40.52 -20.74
CA GLN A 791 11.07 40.38 -20.17
C GLN A 791 11.03 39.41 -18.99
N THR A 792 11.97 38.48 -18.94
CA THR A 792 12.07 37.49 -17.85
C THR A 792 12.42 38.20 -16.53
N PRO A 793 11.72 37.90 -15.42
CA PRO A 793 12.04 38.46 -14.10
C PRO A 793 13.48 38.14 -13.69
N SER A 794 14.08 38.92 -12.79
CA SER A 794 15.40 38.64 -12.20
C SER A 794 15.28 37.86 -10.88
N GLY A 795 16.35 37.17 -10.45
CA GLY A 795 16.39 36.47 -9.16
C GLY A 795 15.60 35.14 -9.10
N ALA A 796 15.05 34.80 -7.94
CA ALA A 796 14.35 33.53 -7.69
C ALA A 796 13.08 33.36 -8.56
N GLN A 797 12.40 34.48 -8.85
CA GLN A 797 11.24 34.55 -9.75
C GLN A 797 11.59 34.15 -11.20
N ALA A 798 12.83 34.39 -11.64
CA ALA A 798 13.32 33.94 -12.95
C ALA A 798 13.25 32.42 -13.11
N THR A 799 13.54 31.68 -12.03
CA THR A 799 13.57 30.22 -12.07
C THR A 799 12.16 29.63 -12.16
N LEU A 800 11.20 30.21 -11.43
CA LEU A 800 9.79 29.81 -11.51
C LEU A 800 9.18 30.17 -12.86
N ALA A 801 9.45 31.37 -13.39
CA ALA A 801 9.00 31.78 -14.72
C ALA A 801 9.54 30.85 -15.83
N LYS A 802 10.81 30.48 -15.78
CA LYS A 802 11.41 29.50 -16.72
C LYS A 802 10.79 28.12 -16.59
N ALA A 803 10.52 27.66 -15.36
CA ALA A 803 9.84 26.39 -15.14
C ALA A 803 8.42 26.43 -15.72
N TYR A 804 7.71 27.56 -15.58
CA TYR A 804 6.38 27.80 -16.15
C TYR A 804 6.36 27.73 -17.66
N ILE A 805 7.23 28.50 -18.32
CA ILE A 805 7.37 28.49 -19.78
C ILE A 805 7.66 27.07 -20.30
N ASN A 806 8.59 26.34 -19.66
CA ASN A 806 8.89 24.96 -20.06
C ASN A 806 7.73 24.00 -19.78
N GLY A 807 7.00 24.17 -18.68
CA GLY A 807 5.86 23.31 -18.32
C GLY A 807 4.71 23.43 -19.32
N VAL A 808 4.31 24.65 -19.67
CA VAL A 808 3.24 24.93 -20.65
C VAL A 808 3.61 24.37 -22.02
N ALA A 809 4.83 24.67 -22.50
CA ALA A 809 5.33 24.15 -23.78
C ALA A 809 5.36 22.61 -23.81
N ARG A 810 5.79 21.99 -22.71
CA ARG A 810 5.86 20.52 -22.61
C ARG A 810 4.47 19.89 -22.70
N VAL A 811 3.48 20.40 -21.98
CA VAL A 811 2.11 19.88 -22.02
C VAL A 811 1.54 20.04 -23.43
N LEU A 812 1.65 21.24 -24.04
CA LEU A 812 1.19 21.51 -25.41
C LEU A 812 1.79 20.55 -26.44
N SER A 813 3.08 20.22 -26.31
CA SER A 813 3.76 19.30 -27.23
C SER A 813 3.17 17.88 -27.24
N LEU A 814 2.48 17.47 -26.17
CA LEU A 814 2.02 16.09 -25.97
C LEU A 814 0.50 15.92 -25.81
N VAL A 815 -0.28 16.99 -25.66
CA VAL A 815 -1.76 16.92 -25.51
C VAL A 815 -2.41 16.24 -26.72
N PRO A 816 -3.08 15.08 -26.59
CA PRO A 816 -3.75 14.42 -27.72
C PRO A 816 -4.88 15.29 -28.29
N VAL A 817 -4.96 15.41 -29.63
CA VAL A 817 -5.99 16.20 -30.31
C VAL A 817 -6.68 15.38 -31.41
N LYS A 818 -8.00 15.53 -31.56
CA LYS A 818 -8.76 14.93 -32.66
C LYS A 818 -8.33 15.58 -33.97
N SER A 819 -8.13 14.80 -35.03
CA SER A 819 -7.83 15.37 -36.35
C SER A 819 -9.13 15.83 -37.02
N ALA A 820 -9.14 17.06 -37.54
CA ALA A 820 -10.24 17.53 -38.37
C ALA A 820 -10.45 16.65 -39.61
N ARG A 821 -9.41 15.99 -40.12
CA ARG A 821 -9.49 15.04 -41.26
C ARG A 821 -10.31 13.78 -40.95
N LEU A 822 -10.44 13.45 -39.67
CA LEU A 822 -11.15 12.27 -39.18
C LEU A 822 -12.55 12.63 -38.66
N GLU A 823 -12.92 13.91 -38.66
CA GLU A 823 -14.25 14.35 -38.28
C GLU A 823 -15.26 14.09 -39.40
N THR A 824 -16.38 13.45 -39.04
CA THR A 824 -17.43 13.06 -39.98
C THR A 824 -18.54 14.09 -40.09
N ASP A 825 -18.79 14.84 -39.00
CA ASP A 825 -19.77 15.92 -39.02
C ASP A 825 -19.16 17.18 -39.65
N ALA A 826 -19.84 17.75 -40.65
CA ALA A 826 -19.30 18.87 -41.42
C ALA A 826 -19.22 20.18 -40.61
N ALA A 827 -20.14 20.40 -39.67
CA ALA A 827 -20.12 21.60 -38.84
C ALA A 827 -19.02 21.49 -37.78
N GLU A 828 -18.94 20.36 -37.08
CA GLU A 828 -17.89 20.09 -36.09
C GLU A 828 -16.50 20.05 -36.74
N GLN A 829 -16.38 19.56 -37.98
CA GLN A 829 -15.11 19.55 -38.72
C GLN A 829 -14.59 20.96 -39.00
N VAL A 830 -15.48 21.88 -39.38
CA VAL A 830 -15.11 23.27 -39.65
C VAL A 830 -14.64 23.95 -38.37
N GLU A 831 -15.41 23.82 -37.28
CA GLU A 831 -15.08 24.40 -35.98
C GLU A 831 -13.77 23.83 -35.42
N LEU A 832 -13.61 22.51 -35.44
CA LEU A 832 -12.38 21.83 -35.01
C LEU A 832 -11.17 22.27 -35.85
N ASN A 833 -11.33 22.39 -37.17
CA ASN A 833 -10.25 22.82 -38.05
C ASN A 833 -9.87 24.29 -37.79
N GLU A 834 -10.84 25.16 -37.51
CA GLU A 834 -10.59 26.56 -37.15
C GLU A 834 -9.78 26.65 -35.84
N THR A 835 -10.21 25.95 -34.80
CA THR A 835 -9.53 25.90 -33.49
C THR A 835 -8.10 25.37 -33.61
N LEU A 836 -7.90 24.25 -34.33
CA LEU A 836 -6.57 23.68 -34.57
C LEU A 836 -5.67 24.62 -35.38
N THR A 837 -6.25 25.33 -36.35
CA THR A 837 -5.51 26.29 -37.18
C THR A 837 -5.05 27.48 -36.34
N LYS A 838 -5.91 28.02 -35.47
CA LYS A 838 -5.53 29.08 -34.53
C LYS A 838 -4.42 28.61 -33.57
N ALA A 839 -4.55 27.40 -33.02
CA ALA A 839 -3.57 26.81 -32.11
C ALA A 839 -2.21 26.62 -32.79
N TRP A 840 -2.21 26.13 -34.02
CA TRP A 840 -1.00 25.95 -34.83
C TRP A 840 -0.27 27.28 -35.05
N HIS A 841 -0.96 28.33 -35.52
CA HIS A 841 -0.34 29.64 -35.76
C HIS A 841 0.25 30.24 -34.47
N ALA A 842 -0.50 30.19 -33.37
CA ALA A 842 -0.01 30.69 -32.08
C ALA A 842 1.24 29.92 -31.60
N ALA A 843 1.29 28.60 -31.80
CA ALA A 843 2.43 27.77 -31.44
C ALA A 843 3.69 28.08 -32.29
N VAL A 844 3.54 28.33 -33.59
CA VAL A 844 4.64 28.76 -34.47
C VAL A 844 5.24 30.08 -33.98
N LEU A 845 4.39 31.10 -33.79
CA LEU A 845 4.82 32.41 -33.32
C LEU A 845 5.47 32.34 -31.93
N ALA A 846 4.93 31.51 -31.03
CA ALA A 846 5.52 31.31 -29.72
C ALA A 846 6.91 30.63 -29.82
N ALA A 847 7.08 29.63 -30.68
CA ALA A 847 8.34 28.92 -30.85
C ALA A 847 9.48 29.85 -31.33
N GLU A 848 9.17 30.82 -32.17
CA GLU A 848 10.13 31.82 -32.69
C GLU A 848 10.50 32.88 -31.64
N ARG A 849 9.55 33.25 -30.77
CA ARG A 849 9.70 34.37 -29.83
C ARG A 849 10.22 33.96 -28.45
N VAL A 850 10.03 32.70 -28.04
CA VAL A 850 10.45 32.20 -26.73
C VAL A 850 11.98 32.05 -26.63
N LYS A 851 12.58 32.66 -25.61
CA LYS A 851 14.04 32.63 -25.39
C LYS A 851 14.57 31.30 -24.82
N GLU A 852 13.73 30.53 -24.15
CA GLU A 852 14.13 29.27 -23.50
C GLU A 852 14.21 28.12 -24.51
N LYS A 853 15.42 27.62 -24.77
CA LYS A 853 15.69 26.66 -25.86
C LYS A 853 14.90 25.36 -25.76
N SER A 854 14.68 24.84 -24.55
CA SER A 854 13.87 23.63 -24.32
C SER A 854 12.41 23.87 -24.67
N ALA A 855 11.83 25.00 -24.23
CA ALA A 855 10.46 25.38 -24.54
C ALA A 855 10.27 25.64 -26.04
N ALA A 856 11.18 26.37 -26.68
CA ALA A 856 11.12 26.63 -28.13
C ALA A 856 11.10 25.32 -28.95
N LYS A 857 11.89 24.32 -28.54
CA LYS A 857 11.89 23.00 -29.17
C LYS A 857 10.55 22.27 -28.99
N ASP A 858 10.00 22.26 -27.79
CA ASP A 858 8.72 21.61 -27.50
C ASP A 858 7.56 22.32 -28.23
N LEU A 859 7.59 23.65 -28.34
CA LEU A 859 6.61 24.45 -29.10
C LEU A 859 6.69 24.20 -30.61
N ALA A 860 7.90 24.10 -31.18
CA ALA A 860 8.07 23.76 -32.59
C ALA A 860 7.53 22.36 -32.90
N ALA A 861 7.80 21.38 -32.03
CA ALA A 861 7.24 20.03 -32.14
C ALA A 861 5.71 20.04 -32.02
N ALA A 862 5.14 20.87 -31.14
CA ALA A 862 3.70 21.05 -31.03
C ALA A 862 3.10 21.62 -32.31
N ALA A 863 3.73 22.64 -32.90
CA ALA A 863 3.26 23.28 -34.13
C ALA A 863 3.23 22.29 -35.31
N GLU A 864 4.30 21.51 -35.50
CA GLU A 864 4.34 20.47 -36.54
C GLU A 864 3.23 19.43 -36.36
N ARG A 865 3.03 18.98 -35.12
CA ARG A 865 1.97 18.04 -34.77
C ARG A 865 0.59 18.63 -35.06
N LEU A 866 0.27 19.81 -34.55
CA LEU A 866 -1.02 20.47 -34.77
C LEU A 866 -1.31 20.67 -36.26
N ARG A 867 -0.30 21.06 -37.06
CA ARG A 867 -0.42 21.21 -38.51
C ARG A 867 -0.84 19.92 -39.20
N SER A 868 -0.34 18.76 -38.73
CA SER A 868 -0.72 17.46 -39.26
C SER A 868 -2.19 17.10 -39.03
N HIS A 869 -2.83 17.70 -38.01
CA HIS A 869 -4.24 17.49 -37.67
C HIS A 869 -5.22 18.43 -38.39
N CYS A 870 -4.74 19.57 -38.92
CA CYS A 870 -5.53 20.51 -39.74
C CYS A 870 -5.85 19.95 -41.15
N LEU A 871 -6.94 20.44 -41.73
CA LEU A 871 -7.21 20.38 -43.17
C LEU A 871 -6.21 21.31 -43.88
N ALA A 872 -5.59 20.83 -44.96
CA ALA A 872 -4.70 21.67 -45.76
C ALA A 872 -5.47 22.89 -46.27
N ALA A 873 -4.86 24.08 -46.22
CA ALA A 873 -5.46 25.27 -46.81
C ALA A 873 -5.75 25.01 -48.31
N PRO A 874 -6.86 25.53 -48.87
CA PRO A 874 -7.09 25.44 -50.30
C PRO A 874 -5.94 26.13 -51.05
N LYS A 875 -5.15 25.33 -51.79
CA LYS A 875 -4.06 25.80 -52.63
C LYS A 875 -4.60 26.61 -53.81
N GLY A 876 -4.45 27.93 -53.76
CA GLY A 876 -4.52 28.77 -54.95
C GLY A 876 -3.21 28.74 -55.74
N THR A 877 -3.03 27.73 -56.61
CA THR A 877 -2.03 27.58 -57.71
C THR A 877 -0.51 27.68 -57.42
N PRO A 878 0.34 26.87 -58.08
CA PRO A 878 1.73 26.65 -57.68
C PRO A 878 2.75 27.48 -58.46
N GLN A 879 3.82 27.93 -57.80
CA GLN A 879 5.16 28.02 -58.39
C GLN A 879 6.21 27.72 -57.30
N ALA A 880 7.12 26.81 -57.66
CA ALA A 880 8.23 26.29 -56.86
C ALA A 880 9.26 27.41 -56.55
N GLU A 881 10.07 27.43 -55.49
CA GLU A 881 10.93 26.43 -54.84
C GLU A 881 11.28 26.92 -53.40
N ASP A 882 11.80 25.99 -52.58
CA ASP A 882 12.43 26.12 -51.25
C ASP A 882 11.49 26.11 -50.02
N ASP A 883 11.44 24.93 -49.37
CA ASP A 883 10.64 24.60 -48.19
C ASP A 883 11.21 25.27 -46.92
N GLY A 884 10.84 26.52 -46.72
CA GLY A 884 10.83 27.18 -45.41
C GLY A 884 9.39 27.23 -44.87
N ILE A 885 9.20 27.08 -43.56
CA ILE A 885 7.91 27.34 -42.89
C ILE A 885 7.51 28.78 -43.21
N VAL A 886 6.52 28.97 -44.09
CA VAL A 886 6.00 30.30 -44.43
C VAL A 886 5.14 30.79 -43.26
N VAL A 887 5.69 31.73 -42.49
CA VAL A 887 5.00 32.51 -41.47
C VAL A 887 4.11 33.55 -42.17
N PRO A 888 2.84 33.75 -41.78
CA PRO A 888 2.03 34.85 -42.29
C PRO A 888 2.68 36.20 -41.95
N THR A 889 2.83 37.08 -42.93
CA THR A 889 3.35 38.45 -42.76
C THR A 889 2.48 39.26 -41.80
N ASP A 890 3.12 40.10 -40.97
CA ASP A 890 2.63 40.93 -39.86
C ASP A 890 1.36 41.81 -40.11
N SER A 891 0.69 41.72 -41.25
CA SER A 891 -0.54 42.48 -41.55
C SER A 891 -1.84 41.84 -41.05
N ASP A 892 -1.83 40.54 -40.74
CA ASP A 892 -2.94 39.83 -40.10
C ASP A 892 -2.54 39.43 -38.66
N ASP A 893 -2.22 40.44 -37.85
CA ASP A 893 -1.79 40.25 -36.47
C ASP A 893 -2.93 39.67 -35.61
N LEU A 894 -3.07 38.35 -35.60
CA LEU A 894 -3.91 37.58 -34.66
C LEU A 894 -3.57 37.86 -33.19
N SER A 895 -2.45 38.54 -32.88
CA SER A 895 -2.23 39.06 -31.54
C SER A 895 -3.36 40.01 -31.13
N THR A 896 -3.90 40.81 -32.06
CA THR A 896 -5.02 41.74 -31.81
C THR A 896 -6.39 41.09 -31.67
N GLN A 897 -6.49 39.76 -31.88
CA GLN A 897 -7.72 38.99 -31.70
C GLN A 897 -7.72 38.08 -30.46
N LEU A 898 -6.69 38.17 -29.60
CA LEU A 898 -6.83 37.60 -28.25
C LEU A 898 -7.92 38.38 -27.53
N ASP A 899 -8.91 37.67 -26.96
CA ASP A 899 -9.86 38.25 -26.01
C ASP A 899 -9.09 39.14 -25.03
N ASP A 900 -9.43 40.43 -24.98
CA ASP A 900 -8.75 41.40 -24.11
C ASP A 900 -8.80 40.93 -22.64
N ASP A 901 -9.83 40.15 -22.28
CA ASP A 901 -10.00 39.51 -20.97
C ASP A 901 -8.97 38.41 -20.69
N VAL A 902 -8.63 37.57 -21.70
CA VAL A 902 -7.58 36.53 -21.56
C VAL A 902 -6.22 37.18 -21.45
N ARG A 903 -5.96 38.23 -22.24
CA ARG A 903 -4.74 39.02 -22.19
C ARG A 903 -4.60 39.73 -20.83
N ALA A 904 -5.67 40.30 -20.30
CA ALA A 904 -5.74 40.96 -19.00
C ALA A 904 -5.53 39.98 -17.84
N ALA A 905 -6.21 38.83 -17.82
CA ALA A 905 -6.07 37.80 -16.78
C ALA A 905 -4.65 37.18 -16.74
N VAL A 906 -4.05 36.93 -17.92
CA VAL A 906 -2.65 36.50 -18.04
C VAL A 906 -1.69 37.61 -17.60
N MET A 907 -2.03 38.88 -17.86
CA MET A 907 -1.27 40.02 -17.35
C MET A 907 -1.35 40.16 -15.84
N GLU A 908 -2.52 40.04 -15.23
CA GLU A 908 -2.79 40.14 -13.80
C GLU A 908 -2.05 39.05 -13.02
N HIS A 909 -2.22 37.77 -13.39
CA HIS A 909 -1.51 36.65 -12.76
C HIS A 909 0.02 36.77 -12.86
N ALA A 910 0.51 37.36 -13.96
CA ALA A 910 1.92 37.63 -14.16
C ALA A 910 2.45 38.87 -13.41
N ILE A 911 1.58 39.84 -13.09
CA ILE A 911 1.89 40.97 -12.19
C ILE A 911 1.93 40.47 -10.73
N GLU A 912 1.03 39.57 -10.34
CA GLU A 912 1.05 38.91 -9.03
C GLU A 912 2.33 38.07 -8.82
N LEU A 913 2.76 37.31 -9.85
CA LEU A 913 4.02 36.56 -9.85
C LEU A 913 5.26 37.47 -9.71
N ALA A 914 5.18 38.72 -10.16
CA ALA A 914 6.23 39.71 -10.01
C ALA A 914 6.24 40.34 -8.60
N ASN A 915 5.10 40.39 -7.92
CA ASN A 915 4.90 41.14 -6.66
C ASN A 915 4.80 40.28 -5.37
N GLY A 916 4.77 38.95 -5.45
CA GLY A 916 4.45 38.07 -4.31
C GLY A 916 5.61 37.73 -3.35
N ASN A 917 5.42 38.09 -2.07
CA ASN A 917 6.22 37.70 -0.90
C ASN A 917 6.34 36.18 -0.71
N GLU A 918 7.41 35.75 -0.03
CA GLU A 918 7.73 34.36 0.30
C GLU A 918 6.58 33.63 1.02
N VAL A 919 6.28 32.40 0.58
CA VAL A 919 5.71 31.36 1.44
C VAL A 919 6.76 30.25 1.57
N PRO A 920 7.34 30.02 2.77
CA PRO A 920 8.34 29.00 2.95
C PRO A 920 7.68 27.61 2.97
N PHE A 921 8.18 26.71 2.12
CA PHE A 921 8.00 25.27 2.31
C PHE A 921 9.37 24.62 2.54
N ALA A 922 9.55 24.08 3.75
CA ALA A 922 10.64 23.21 4.12
C ALA A 922 10.26 21.77 3.70
N GLY A 923 10.96 21.22 2.72
CA GLY A 923 10.73 19.85 2.25
C GLY A 923 11.89 19.36 1.38
N SER A 924 12.48 18.25 1.79
CA SER A 924 13.80 17.72 1.44
C SER A 924 14.14 17.66 -0.06
N LYS A 925 15.42 17.93 -0.34
CA LYS A 925 16.07 17.78 -1.66
C LYS A 925 15.99 16.31 -2.14
N VAL A 926 14.96 15.96 -2.91
CA VAL A 926 14.90 14.71 -3.65
C VAL A 926 15.26 14.97 -5.12
N LYS A 927 16.41 14.45 -5.56
CA LYS A 927 16.83 14.45 -6.98
C LYS A 927 15.82 13.68 -7.84
N PRO A 928 15.56 14.10 -9.10
CA PRO A 928 14.59 13.45 -9.98
C PRO A 928 14.92 11.97 -10.15
N ALA A 929 13.93 11.12 -9.90
CA ALA A 929 14.00 9.69 -10.17
C ALA A 929 13.99 9.47 -11.69
N LYS A 930 14.82 8.52 -12.16
CA LYS A 930 14.74 8.01 -13.54
C LYS A 930 13.39 7.32 -13.73
N GLU A 931 12.77 7.59 -14.87
CA GLU A 931 11.53 6.98 -15.37
C GLU A 931 11.41 5.49 -15.02
N PRO A 932 10.42 5.07 -14.24
CA PRO A 932 9.98 3.69 -14.20
C PRO A 932 9.02 3.47 -15.37
N LYS A 933 9.26 2.43 -16.18
CA LYS A 933 8.24 1.91 -17.10
C LYS A 933 7.01 1.50 -16.27
N ALA A 934 5.83 1.94 -16.70
CA ALA A 934 4.56 1.64 -16.06
C ALA A 934 4.33 0.12 -15.93
N PRO A 935 3.76 -0.37 -14.81
CA PRO A 935 3.29 -1.75 -14.71
C PRO A 935 2.04 -1.92 -15.59
N ALA A 936 2.06 -2.93 -16.47
CA ALA A 936 0.90 -3.27 -17.29
C ALA A 936 -0.24 -3.80 -16.42
N VAL A 937 -1.45 -3.26 -16.63
CA VAL A 937 -2.71 -3.79 -16.10
C VAL A 937 -3.05 -5.10 -16.83
N PRO A 938 -3.47 -6.17 -16.14
CA PRO A 938 -3.74 -7.45 -16.79
C PRO A 938 -5.10 -7.42 -17.50
N THR A 939 -5.10 -7.49 -18.83
CA THR A 939 -6.28 -7.82 -19.63
C THR A 939 -6.43 -9.34 -19.73
N ARG A 940 -7.67 -9.81 -19.51
CA ARG A 940 -8.09 -11.21 -19.52
C ARG A 940 -8.32 -11.68 -20.97
N GLU A 941 -7.93 -12.92 -21.23
CA GLU A 941 -8.21 -13.78 -22.41
C GLU A 941 -7.28 -13.75 -23.63
N SER A 942 -6.42 -14.78 -23.75
CA SER A 942 -6.53 -15.80 -24.80
C SER A 942 -5.45 -16.89 -24.67
N ARG A 943 -5.85 -18.13 -24.96
CA ARG A 943 -5.08 -19.37 -24.80
C ARG A 943 -4.07 -19.60 -25.95
N SER A 944 -2.99 -20.30 -25.58
CA SER A 944 -2.19 -21.25 -26.39
C SER A 944 -1.16 -20.72 -27.40
N ARG A 945 0.13 -20.89 -27.08
CA ARG A 945 1.04 -21.87 -27.74
C ARG A 945 2.41 -21.84 -27.08
N ALA A 946 2.88 -23.02 -26.68
CA ALA A 946 4.18 -23.23 -26.07
C ALA A 946 5.34 -22.97 -27.05
N SER A 947 6.38 -22.27 -26.59
CA SER A 947 7.74 -22.42 -27.12
C SER A 947 8.74 -22.41 -25.96
N LYS A 948 9.56 -23.47 -25.93
CA LYS A 948 10.57 -23.79 -24.93
C LYS A 948 11.81 -22.92 -25.15
N THR A 949 12.20 -22.14 -24.14
CA THR A 949 13.61 -21.94 -23.70
C THR A 949 13.63 -21.00 -22.50
N ALA A 950 13.60 -21.57 -21.28
CA ALA A 950 13.93 -20.87 -20.04
C ALA A 950 15.22 -21.50 -19.49
N ALA A 951 16.32 -20.75 -19.56
CA ALA A 951 17.56 -21.10 -18.89
C ALA A 951 17.44 -20.69 -17.42
N THR A 952 17.64 -21.68 -16.57
CA THR A 952 17.51 -21.66 -15.12
C THR A 952 18.68 -20.95 -14.44
N ASP A 953 18.39 -19.97 -13.58
CA ASP A 953 19.29 -19.54 -12.51
C ASP A 953 18.51 -19.66 -11.19
N LYS A 954 18.39 -20.91 -10.69
CA LYS A 954 17.92 -21.21 -9.34
C LYS A 954 19.13 -21.29 -8.43
N LEU A 955 19.20 -20.38 -7.45
CA LEU A 955 20.04 -20.56 -6.26
C LEU A 955 19.51 -21.77 -5.47
N LYS A 956 20.41 -22.57 -4.90
CA LYS A 956 20.08 -23.85 -4.24
C LYS A 956 19.29 -23.62 -2.93
N ASP A 957 18.19 -24.35 -2.80
CA ASP A 957 17.29 -24.41 -1.63
C ASP A 957 17.81 -25.34 -0.48
N ASP A 958 19.07 -25.80 -0.54
CA ASP A 958 19.51 -26.95 0.27
C ASP A 958 19.95 -26.65 1.72
N ASP A 959 19.99 -25.39 2.17
CA ASP A 959 20.40 -25.05 3.54
C ASP A 959 19.22 -24.85 4.54
N LEU A 960 17.96 -24.90 4.06
CA LEU A 960 16.76 -24.62 4.88
C LEU A 960 16.09 -25.88 5.49
N LYS A 961 16.72 -27.07 5.42
CA LYS A 961 16.11 -28.35 5.79
C LYS A 961 16.75 -29.11 6.96
N LYS A 962 17.64 -28.51 7.75
CA LYS A 962 18.21 -29.20 8.93
C LYS A 962 17.38 -28.91 10.20
N PRO A 963 16.95 -29.94 10.96
CA PRO A 963 16.36 -29.74 12.27
C PRO A 963 17.43 -29.39 13.31
N LEU A 964 17.12 -28.48 14.24
CA LEU A 964 17.99 -28.10 15.38
C LEU A 964 17.97 -29.19 16.48
N PRO A 965 19.10 -29.43 17.18
CA PRO A 965 19.19 -30.42 18.27
C PRO A 965 18.60 -29.90 19.59
N LYS A 966 18.06 -30.83 20.39
CA LYS A 966 17.49 -30.57 21.74
C LYS A 966 18.59 -30.18 22.74
N MET A 967 18.43 -29.05 23.44
CA MET A 967 19.36 -28.57 24.46
C MET A 967 19.25 -29.35 25.78
N THR A 968 20.40 -29.75 26.35
CA THR A 968 20.57 -30.00 27.79
C THR A 968 21.81 -29.25 28.27
N PRO A 969 21.86 -28.76 29.53
CA PRO A 969 22.88 -27.82 29.96
C PRO A 969 24.01 -28.52 30.71
N GLU A 970 25.27 -28.29 30.32
CA GLU A 970 26.36 -28.26 31.29
C GLU A 970 27.57 -27.46 30.75
N ARG A 971 27.93 -26.41 31.51
CA ARG A 971 29.04 -25.49 31.24
C ARG A 971 30.35 -26.01 31.86
N LYS A 972 31.47 -25.84 31.15
CA LYS A 972 32.79 -25.53 31.76
C LYS A 972 33.56 -24.50 30.93
N ARG A 973 34.10 -23.50 31.63
CA ARG A 973 34.87 -22.33 31.15
C ARG A 973 36.33 -22.67 30.84
N SER A 974 36.93 -22.04 29.80
CA SER A 974 38.17 -21.25 29.94
C SER A 974 38.63 -20.52 28.65
N SER A 975 39.15 -19.31 28.84
CA SER A 975 40.19 -18.57 28.07
C SER A 975 39.83 -17.87 26.74
N ARG A 976 40.10 -16.55 26.71
CA ARG A 976 39.85 -15.57 25.64
C ARG A 976 40.88 -15.69 24.50
N ARG A 977 40.39 -16.03 23.30
CA ARG A 977 40.89 -15.69 21.95
C ARG A 977 39.64 -15.49 21.08
N GLY A 978 39.66 -14.52 20.17
CA GLY A 978 38.51 -14.11 19.36
C GLY A 978 38.07 -15.22 18.42
N ALA A 979 37.15 -16.08 18.88
CA ALA A 979 36.45 -17.03 18.03
C ALA A 979 35.36 -16.28 17.25
N LEU A 980 35.27 -16.53 15.95
CA LEU A 980 34.04 -16.30 15.18
C LEU A 980 32.95 -17.20 15.80
N GLN A 981 32.18 -16.65 16.75
CA GLN A 981 31.32 -17.42 17.66
C GLN A 981 30.11 -18.04 16.97
N ASP A 982 29.78 -19.25 17.45
CA ASP A 982 28.72 -20.14 17.02
C ASP A 982 27.32 -19.49 17.02
N MET A 983 26.64 -19.65 15.89
CA MET A 983 25.19 -19.60 15.77
C MET A 983 24.59 -20.89 16.35
N ASN A 984 23.63 -20.79 17.26
CA ASN A 984 22.62 -21.83 17.49
C ASN A 984 21.25 -21.24 17.21
#